data_AF-A0A3D1UWG7-F1
#
_entry.id   AF-A0A3D1UWG7-F1
#
_cell.length_a   1.000
_cell.length_b   1.000
_cell.length_c   1.000
_cell.angle_alpha   90.00
_cell.angle_beta   90.00
_cell.angle_gamma   90.00
#
_symmetry.space_group_name_H-M   'P 1'
#
loop_
_entity.id
_entity.type
_entity.pdbx_description
1 polymer ?
#
loop_
_entity_poly.entity_id
_entity_poly.type
_entity_poly.pdbx_seq_one_letter_code
_entity_poly.pdbx_strand_id
1 'polypeptide(L)'
;MKKIKLILCTLLCAAAAAGSAVEPYVFPTPPRQPGQKNVLGLRAEPIRNIRVAFIGTGNRGGNALKRFSNFPDNVTIKVACDLYQEKLDRIKKMLAAKKYPYKVDYYTGRDDWKKICERDDIDLVYVTTGAGLHTPIAVHAMKHGKHVAVEVPAARNIAECWQLVDTAEQTRKHCMILENCNFDDYALAVLNMKQKGLFGEPVHVEGGYFHDMRDYRFNYADKTNWRQNAGSDKPVRSANPYPTHGIGPVAHWLGIHRGDKMETLNSVSSADFALRDTAAVKFGKDDPLTRRFFLSDINLSVIRTNRGKTILIYYTTSLPGPYSRGYKLYGTRGFTQAYPEMCFAFDPKSHTLLEKREAEKLIAQYRHPIFTQFTDLARKMGGHGGMDTVMDMRLIYCLNNGLPLDIDVYDAAEWSSLIEASRKSMQLNGAPVAIPDFTRGDWDKVKQVSYQILKPGPNVVELKPKGLDRAPESVVSPVGDHFVRLTDRKGDNRADAPVDFVGGSLRIRDGNLDLCYTAAAPIERAKLSYHAKALIAVGSEGGYDNEGTRYLVENGALYRFAGTKPFQWKWEKIAPVQVRLQQQFCEMSVPLKLISPEPDRISVRFRCQDDYMPDQNLAAPVLTPGNHARNPKTKVETSPSREKYSPKALNDGQISPEIFWADAAWASQETEEDKFITFKLPKAEQLKRILIYWEKPSAELLVQYPEGDTWKTVAVVKPEGTDQVSSVKPGAELPKTDRIRFLQKLGKGHPERSNLLWIREIEIY
;
A
#
# COMPACT_ATOMS: atom_id res chain seq x y z
N MET A 1 59.32 46.10 -27.61
CA MET A 1 58.21 46.28 -26.63
C MET A 1 56.86 45.72 -27.09
N LYS A 2 56.16 46.26 -28.11
CA LYS A 2 54.77 45.82 -28.45
C LYS A 2 54.58 44.30 -28.59
N LYS A 3 55.44 43.59 -29.35
CA LYS A 3 55.39 42.11 -29.46
C LYS A 3 55.55 41.38 -28.11
N ILE A 4 56.38 41.90 -27.20
CA ILE A 4 56.59 41.30 -25.86
C ILE A 4 55.34 41.45 -25.00
N LYS A 5 54.68 42.62 -25.00
CA LYS A 5 53.39 42.78 -24.31
C LYS A 5 52.32 41.83 -24.84
N LEU A 6 52.26 41.61 -26.16
CA LEU A 6 51.30 40.70 -26.76
C LEU A 6 51.53 39.25 -26.31
N ILE A 7 52.80 38.78 -26.33
CA ILE A 7 53.19 37.44 -25.87
C ILE A 7 52.94 37.26 -24.36
N LEU A 8 53.19 38.29 -23.55
CA LEU A 8 52.91 38.22 -22.11
C LEU A 8 51.40 38.13 -21.83
N CYS A 9 50.57 38.83 -22.60
CA CYS A 9 49.11 38.70 -22.54
C CYS A 9 48.63 37.32 -22.99
N THR A 10 49.14 36.73 -24.08
CA THR A 10 48.72 35.38 -24.46
C THR A 10 49.21 34.31 -23.49
N LEU A 11 50.37 34.47 -22.84
CA LEU A 11 50.82 33.56 -21.77
C LEU A 11 49.95 33.68 -20.51
N LEU A 12 49.57 34.89 -20.09
CA LEU A 12 48.65 35.11 -18.97
C LEU A 12 47.24 34.57 -19.27
N CYS A 13 46.74 34.73 -20.50
CA CYS A 13 45.47 34.13 -20.92
C CYS A 13 45.55 32.60 -21.04
N ALA A 14 46.67 32.03 -21.50
CA ALA A 14 46.87 30.58 -21.57
C ALA A 14 46.93 29.94 -20.17
N ALA A 15 47.62 30.58 -19.22
CA ALA A 15 47.63 30.16 -17.81
C ALA A 15 46.24 30.21 -17.16
N ALA A 16 45.36 31.11 -17.60
CA ALA A 16 43.95 31.17 -17.17
C ALA A 16 43.02 30.22 -17.94
N ALA A 17 43.46 29.64 -19.07
CA ALA A 17 42.67 28.76 -19.93
C ALA A 17 42.90 27.25 -19.67
N ALA A 18 43.92 26.91 -18.87
CA ALA A 18 44.06 25.58 -18.27
C ALA A 18 43.02 25.40 -17.16
N GLY A 19 41.75 25.29 -17.55
CA GLY A 19 40.61 25.16 -16.63
C GLY A 19 40.68 23.86 -15.84
N SER A 20 41.29 23.91 -14.65
CA SER A 20 41.19 22.86 -13.65
C SER A 20 39.71 22.55 -13.39
N ALA A 21 39.35 21.26 -13.35
CA ALA A 21 38.01 20.87 -12.92
C ALA A 21 37.68 21.53 -11.58
N VAL A 22 36.47 22.07 -11.44
CA VAL A 22 36.05 22.70 -10.18
C VAL A 22 35.83 21.59 -9.17
N GLU A 23 36.83 21.37 -8.32
CA GLU A 23 36.79 20.36 -7.28
C GLU A 23 35.56 20.57 -6.37
N PRO A 24 34.82 19.51 -6.02
CA PRO A 24 33.63 19.64 -5.18
C PRO A 24 33.96 20.25 -3.83
N TYR A 25 33.13 21.18 -3.35
CA TYR A 25 33.24 21.65 -1.97
C TYR A 25 32.95 20.47 -1.01
N VAL A 26 33.90 20.15 -0.14
CA VAL A 26 33.78 19.06 0.84
C VAL A 26 33.43 19.62 2.22
N PHE A 27 32.38 19.09 2.85
CA PHE A 27 32.09 19.35 4.26
C PHE A 27 32.94 18.46 5.18
N PRO A 28 33.32 18.94 6.38
CA PRO A 28 33.99 18.11 7.38
C PRO A 28 33.20 16.83 7.70
N THR A 29 33.90 15.70 7.65
CA THR A 29 33.40 14.37 8.05
C THR A 29 34.12 13.97 9.34
N PRO A 30 33.47 14.06 10.52
CA PRO A 30 34.09 13.66 11.78
C PRO A 30 34.24 12.13 11.82
N PRO A 31 35.36 11.59 12.35
CA PRO A 31 35.57 10.16 12.51
C PRO A 31 34.66 9.57 13.59
N ARG A 32 34.46 8.25 13.54
CA ARG A 32 33.76 7.49 14.59
C ARG A 32 34.50 7.67 15.92
N GLN A 33 33.79 8.09 16.95
CA GLN A 33 34.29 8.21 18.32
C GLN A 33 34.35 6.83 19.00
N PRO A 34 35.22 6.64 20.02
CA PRO A 34 35.30 5.38 20.76
C PRO A 34 33.94 4.94 21.33
N GLY A 35 33.54 3.71 21.01
CA GLY A 35 32.26 3.12 21.42
C GLY A 35 31.14 3.18 20.37
N GLN A 36 31.20 4.11 19.41
CA GLN A 36 30.23 4.18 18.32
C GLN A 36 30.33 2.97 17.39
N LYS A 37 29.17 2.45 16.95
CA LYS A 37 29.07 1.35 15.98
C LYS A 37 27.99 1.68 14.95
N ASN A 38 28.20 1.31 13.68
CA ASN A 38 27.22 1.58 12.63
C ASN A 38 25.84 0.97 12.94
N VAL A 39 24.78 1.64 12.51
CA VAL A 39 23.38 1.25 12.75
C VAL A 39 22.65 0.82 11.48
N LEU A 40 23.40 0.48 10.42
CA LEU A 40 22.84 -0.11 9.20
C LEU A 40 22.25 -1.48 9.56
N GLY A 41 20.96 -1.66 9.32
CA GLY A 41 20.27 -2.88 9.75
C GLY A 41 20.23 -3.07 11.28
N LEU A 42 20.33 -1.99 12.07
CA LEU A 42 20.18 -2.02 13.52
C LEU A 42 18.94 -2.80 13.93
N ARG A 43 19.07 -3.64 14.96
CA ARG A 43 17.94 -4.24 15.67
C ARG A 43 17.94 -3.74 17.11
N ALA A 44 16.75 -3.51 17.63
CA ALA A 44 16.48 -3.28 19.05
C ALA A 44 15.74 -4.50 19.62
N GLU A 45 15.62 -4.58 20.95
CA GLU A 45 14.78 -5.59 21.59
C GLU A 45 13.29 -5.43 21.20
N PRO A 46 12.51 -6.51 21.01
CA PRO A 46 11.11 -6.43 20.64
C PRO A 46 10.22 -5.75 21.72
N ILE A 47 9.63 -4.60 21.40
CA ILE A 47 8.81 -3.81 22.32
C ILE A 47 7.33 -4.16 22.09
N ARG A 48 6.83 -5.24 22.72
CA ARG A 48 5.47 -5.80 22.51
C ARG A 48 4.33 -4.77 22.56
N ASN A 49 4.41 -3.79 23.46
CA ASN A 49 3.52 -2.63 23.49
C ASN A 49 4.38 -1.38 23.65
N ILE A 50 4.41 -0.53 22.62
CA ILE A 50 5.28 0.65 22.56
C ILE A 50 4.66 1.77 23.39
N ARG A 51 5.40 2.33 24.33
CA ARG A 51 4.96 3.48 25.13
C ARG A 51 5.39 4.76 24.39
N VAL A 52 4.46 5.45 23.74
CA VAL A 52 4.76 6.58 22.83
C VAL A 52 4.41 7.94 23.42
N ALA A 53 5.28 8.92 23.18
CA ALA A 53 5.05 10.34 23.41
C ALA A 53 4.98 11.11 22.09
N PHE A 54 3.92 11.89 21.88
CA PHE A 54 3.80 12.82 20.77
C PHE A 54 4.23 14.21 21.21
N ILE A 55 5.23 14.78 20.52
CA ILE A 55 5.74 16.13 20.76
C ILE A 55 5.47 16.96 19.50
N GLY A 56 4.52 17.88 19.60
CA GLY A 56 3.75 18.42 18.48
C GLY A 56 2.46 17.61 18.24
N THR A 57 1.32 18.28 18.31
CA THR A 57 -0.03 17.71 18.04
C THR A 57 -0.87 18.59 17.10
N GLY A 58 -0.22 19.51 16.38
CA GLY A 58 -0.75 20.15 15.18
C GLY A 58 -1.14 19.14 14.10
N ASN A 59 -1.52 19.64 12.91
CA ASN A 59 -2.23 18.84 11.90
C ASN A 59 -1.52 17.55 11.44
N ARG A 60 -0.19 17.44 11.60
CA ARG A 60 0.57 16.20 11.35
C ARG A 60 0.50 15.24 12.55
N GLY A 61 1.07 15.62 13.70
CA GLY A 61 1.11 14.79 14.90
C GLY A 61 -0.26 14.38 15.45
N GLY A 62 -1.26 15.27 15.38
CA GLY A 62 -2.62 14.93 15.80
C GLY A 62 -3.29 13.86 14.91
N ASN A 63 -2.94 13.80 13.62
CA ASN A 63 -3.39 12.73 12.73
C ASN A 63 -2.62 11.42 12.96
N ALA A 64 -1.31 11.47 13.21
CA ALA A 64 -0.54 10.28 13.62
C ALA A 64 -1.07 9.70 14.95
N LEU A 65 -1.29 10.53 15.96
CA LEU A 65 -1.91 10.14 17.24
C LEU A 65 -3.32 9.54 17.05
N LYS A 66 -4.14 10.11 16.15
CA LYS A 66 -5.44 9.54 15.74
C LYS A 66 -5.30 8.16 15.08
N ARG A 67 -4.21 7.87 14.36
CA ARG A 67 -3.92 6.54 13.79
C ARG A 67 -3.43 5.55 14.83
N PHE A 68 -2.46 5.94 15.66
CA PHE A 68 -1.90 5.13 16.75
C PHE A 68 -2.97 4.68 17.76
N SER A 69 -3.90 5.58 18.12
CA SER A 69 -5.01 5.30 19.06
C SER A 69 -6.04 4.27 18.59
N ASN A 70 -5.88 3.64 17.42
CA ASN A 70 -6.68 2.46 17.03
C ASN A 70 -6.04 1.13 17.46
N PHE A 71 -4.80 1.12 17.95
CA PHE A 71 -4.03 -0.09 18.22
C PHE A 71 -3.50 -0.15 19.67
N PRO A 72 -4.36 0.01 20.70
CA PRO A 72 -3.94 0.08 22.10
C PRO A 72 -3.15 -1.16 22.55
N ASP A 73 -3.45 -2.34 22.01
CA ASP A 73 -2.74 -3.60 22.29
C ASP A 73 -1.25 -3.56 21.89
N ASN A 74 -0.87 -2.71 20.94
CA ASN A 74 0.47 -2.63 20.33
C ASN A 74 1.19 -1.31 20.59
N VAL A 75 0.46 -0.24 20.87
CA VAL A 75 1.02 1.07 21.21
C VAL A 75 0.14 1.85 22.19
N THR A 76 0.71 2.13 23.37
CA THR A 76 0.11 2.97 24.40
C THR A 76 0.57 4.41 24.21
N ILE A 77 -0.36 5.31 23.91
CA ILE A 77 -0.11 6.75 23.94
C ILE A 77 -0.01 7.17 25.41
N LYS A 78 1.16 7.68 25.79
CA LYS A 78 1.47 8.08 27.16
C LYS A 78 1.44 9.59 27.34
N VAL A 79 1.90 10.33 26.33
CA VAL A 79 2.04 11.79 26.39
C VAL A 79 1.57 12.44 25.09
N ALA A 80 0.88 13.57 25.22
CA ALA A 80 0.62 14.53 24.16
C ALA A 80 1.13 15.92 24.58
N CYS A 81 2.11 16.47 23.86
CA CYS A 81 2.76 17.73 24.19
C CYS A 81 2.66 18.73 23.02
N ASP A 82 2.20 19.95 23.29
CA ASP A 82 2.05 21.01 22.29
C ASP A 82 1.98 22.38 23.00
N LEU A 83 2.62 23.41 22.44
CA LEU A 83 2.61 24.77 23.01
C LEU A 83 1.20 25.38 23.09
N TYR A 84 0.28 24.92 22.23
CA TYR A 84 -1.05 25.48 22.09
C TYR A 84 -2.09 24.54 22.69
N GLN A 85 -2.63 24.91 23.86
CA GLN A 85 -3.60 24.12 24.63
C GLN A 85 -4.80 23.63 23.79
N GLU A 86 -5.28 24.47 22.87
CA GLU A 86 -6.33 24.12 21.88
C GLU A 86 -6.03 22.85 21.06
N LYS A 87 -4.77 22.56 20.71
CA LYS A 87 -4.42 21.36 19.94
C LYS A 87 -4.60 20.12 20.83
N LEU A 88 -4.13 20.19 22.07
CA LEU A 88 -4.28 19.15 23.08
C LEU A 88 -5.75 18.89 23.43
N ASP A 89 -6.60 19.92 23.47
CA ASP A 89 -8.03 19.74 23.77
C ASP A 89 -8.79 19.04 22.64
N ARG A 90 -8.38 19.24 21.37
CA ARG A 90 -8.85 18.40 20.25
C ARG A 90 -8.42 16.94 20.41
N ILE A 91 -7.21 16.68 20.92
CA ILE A 91 -6.74 15.31 21.24
C ILE A 91 -7.56 14.70 22.38
N LYS A 92 -7.74 15.42 23.50
CA LYS A 92 -8.58 14.98 24.64
C LYS A 92 -9.98 14.58 24.16
N LYS A 93 -10.64 15.45 23.38
CA LYS A 93 -11.99 15.20 22.82
C LYS A 93 -12.01 13.97 21.89
N MET A 94 -11.01 13.79 21.06
CA MET A 94 -10.89 12.64 20.14
C MET A 94 -10.68 11.33 20.89
N LEU A 95 -9.79 11.29 21.89
CA LEU A 95 -9.53 10.10 22.70
C LEU A 95 -10.71 9.73 23.60
N ALA A 96 -11.40 10.72 24.19
CA ALA A 96 -12.62 10.52 24.95
C ALA A 96 -13.75 9.94 24.08
N ALA A 97 -13.96 10.48 22.87
CA ALA A 97 -14.94 9.96 21.92
C ALA A 97 -14.64 8.51 21.48
N LYS A 98 -13.36 8.14 21.40
CA LYS A 98 -12.92 6.75 21.16
C LYS A 98 -13.01 5.83 22.38
N LYS A 99 -13.31 6.34 23.59
CA LYS A 99 -13.16 5.63 24.88
C LYS A 99 -11.75 5.01 25.03
N TYR A 100 -10.70 5.77 24.69
CA TYR A 100 -9.32 5.26 24.69
C TYR A 100 -8.92 4.74 26.09
N PRO A 101 -8.42 3.49 26.23
CA PRO A 101 -8.38 2.80 27.52
C PRO A 101 -7.24 3.21 28.45
N TYR A 102 -6.34 4.11 28.03
CA TYR A 102 -5.16 4.50 28.80
C TYR A 102 -5.14 6.00 29.13
N LYS A 103 -4.62 6.32 30.32
CA LYS A 103 -4.34 7.71 30.73
C LYS A 103 -3.23 8.29 29.85
N VAL A 104 -3.52 9.44 29.24
CA VAL A 104 -2.54 10.29 28.55
C VAL A 104 -2.24 11.50 29.42
N ASP A 105 -0.96 11.83 29.60
CA ASP A 105 -0.52 13.07 30.23
C ASP A 105 -0.35 14.19 29.18
N TYR A 106 -0.65 15.43 29.56
CA TYR A 106 -0.70 16.58 28.65
C TYR A 106 0.26 17.68 29.11
N TYR A 107 1.05 18.24 28.20
CA TYR A 107 2.10 19.23 28.51
C TYR A 107 2.10 20.39 27.51
N THR A 108 2.28 21.62 28.01
CA THR A 108 2.29 22.86 27.21
C THR A 108 3.56 23.70 27.36
N GLY A 109 4.44 23.39 28.31
CA GLY A 109 5.66 24.16 28.56
C GLY A 109 6.67 24.04 27.42
N ARG A 110 7.31 25.16 27.05
CA ARG A 110 8.28 25.28 25.95
C ARG A 110 9.43 24.26 26.02
N ASP A 111 9.80 23.85 27.23
CA ASP A 111 10.90 22.93 27.52
C ASP A 111 10.44 21.59 28.13
N ASP A 112 9.13 21.34 28.23
CA ASP A 112 8.59 20.09 28.78
C ASP A 112 8.99 18.86 27.95
N TRP A 113 9.31 19.05 26.67
CA TRP A 113 9.86 17.99 25.80
C TRP A 113 11.11 17.33 26.38
N LYS A 114 11.92 18.04 27.18
CA LYS A 114 13.09 17.49 27.88
C LYS A 114 12.66 16.46 28.92
N LYS A 115 11.80 16.89 29.85
CA LYS A 115 11.18 16.06 30.90
C LYS A 115 10.48 14.83 30.31
N ILE A 116 9.85 14.98 29.14
CA ILE A 116 9.16 13.90 28.43
C ILE A 116 10.16 12.87 27.87
N CYS A 117 11.32 13.30 27.36
CA CYS A 117 12.38 12.39 26.94
C CYS A 117 13.02 11.66 28.13
N GLU A 118 13.09 12.31 29.30
CA GLU A 118 13.69 11.80 30.54
C GLU A 118 12.81 10.76 31.26
N ARG A 119 11.51 10.64 30.94
CA ARG A 119 10.58 9.68 31.57
C ARG A 119 10.88 8.21 31.26
N ASP A 120 10.98 7.36 32.28
CA ASP A 120 11.16 5.91 32.13
C ASP A 120 9.95 5.16 31.55
N ASP A 121 8.75 5.78 31.59
CA ASP A 121 7.52 5.20 31.07
C ASP A 121 7.25 5.46 29.58
N ILE A 122 8.30 5.83 28.83
CA ILE A 122 8.31 6.04 27.37
C ILE A 122 9.42 5.23 26.70
N ASP A 123 9.11 4.67 25.53
CA ASP A 123 10.01 3.94 24.63
C ASP A 123 10.28 4.71 23.33
N LEU A 124 9.27 5.40 22.79
CA LEU A 124 9.29 6.08 21.49
C LEU A 124 8.87 7.55 21.63
N VAL A 125 9.67 8.46 21.09
CA VAL A 125 9.33 9.88 20.93
C VAL A 125 9.01 10.15 19.46
N TYR A 126 7.77 10.58 19.20
CA TYR A 126 7.26 10.93 17.87
C TYR A 126 7.21 12.46 17.76
N VAL A 127 8.06 13.03 16.90
CA VAL A 127 8.35 14.49 16.84
C VAL A 127 7.72 15.12 15.59
N THR A 128 6.70 15.97 15.77
CA THR A 128 6.07 16.76 14.69
C THR A 128 6.04 18.26 15.02
N THR A 129 7.17 18.78 15.49
CA THR A 129 7.32 20.20 15.86
C THR A 129 7.64 21.06 14.62
N GLY A 130 8.17 22.28 14.82
CA GLY A 130 8.85 23.00 13.75
C GLY A 130 10.29 22.49 13.59
N ALA A 131 10.81 22.45 12.35
CA ALA A 131 12.07 21.79 12.02
C ALA A 131 13.29 22.21 12.87
N GLY A 132 13.28 23.42 13.46
CA GLY A 132 14.33 23.87 14.39
C GLY A 132 14.41 23.10 15.72
N LEU A 133 13.42 22.28 16.06
CA LEU A 133 13.41 21.42 17.25
C LEU A 133 13.58 19.92 16.94
N HIS A 134 13.61 19.53 15.67
CA HIS A 134 13.69 18.11 15.25
C HIS A 134 14.95 17.43 15.79
N THR A 135 16.14 17.93 15.42
CA THR A 135 17.42 17.38 15.91
C THR A 135 17.62 17.54 17.42
N PRO A 136 17.35 18.70 18.06
CA PRO A 136 17.46 18.84 19.52
C PRO A 136 16.63 17.82 20.32
N ILE A 137 15.36 17.60 19.94
CA ILE A 137 14.51 16.59 20.60
C ILE A 137 15.04 15.19 20.31
N ALA A 138 15.37 14.87 19.05
CA ALA A 138 15.84 13.53 18.66
C ALA A 138 17.13 13.11 19.39
N VAL A 139 18.12 14.00 19.47
CA VAL A 139 19.40 13.75 20.16
C VAL A 139 19.19 13.58 21.66
N HIS A 140 18.36 14.41 22.28
CA HIS A 140 18.06 14.32 23.72
C HIS A 140 17.26 13.06 24.07
N ALA A 141 16.28 12.69 23.23
CA ALA A 141 15.51 11.46 23.37
C ALA A 141 16.39 10.20 23.28
N MET A 142 17.24 10.10 22.24
CA MET A 142 18.15 8.96 22.10
C MET A 142 19.14 8.84 23.27
N LYS A 143 19.65 9.98 23.79
CA LYS A 143 20.53 10.00 24.98
C LYS A 143 19.84 9.50 26.24
N HIS A 144 18.52 9.67 26.37
CA HIS A 144 17.71 9.07 27.45
C HIS A 144 17.14 7.69 27.06
N GLY A 145 17.79 7.00 26.13
CA GLY A 145 17.50 5.62 25.76
C GLY A 145 16.20 5.43 24.95
N LYS A 146 15.64 6.50 24.36
CA LYS A 146 14.37 6.44 23.62
C LYS A 146 14.63 6.22 22.12
N HIS A 147 13.73 5.50 21.47
CA HIS A 147 13.62 5.47 20.01
C HIS A 147 12.98 6.77 19.53
N VAL A 148 13.29 7.19 18.30
CA VAL A 148 12.80 8.44 17.73
C VAL A 148 12.22 8.21 16.34
N ALA A 149 11.05 8.80 16.10
CA ALA A 149 10.53 9.05 14.77
C ALA A 149 10.31 10.56 14.61
N VAL A 150 10.88 11.16 13.58
CA VAL A 150 10.98 12.63 13.43
C VAL A 150 10.50 13.09 12.06
N GLU A 151 9.67 14.13 12.04
CA GLU A 151 9.09 14.67 10.81
C GLU A 151 10.13 15.27 9.87
N VAL A 152 9.71 15.41 8.61
CA VAL A 152 10.56 15.89 7.53
C VAL A 152 10.79 17.41 7.59
N PRO A 153 12.02 17.91 7.39
CA PRO A 153 13.30 17.18 7.38
C PRO A 153 13.80 16.88 8.80
N ALA A 154 14.58 15.81 9.00
CA ALA A 154 15.09 15.42 10.32
C ALA A 154 16.17 16.38 10.87
N ALA A 155 16.88 17.08 9.97
CA ALA A 155 17.93 18.05 10.23
C ALA A 155 17.88 19.21 9.19
N ARG A 156 18.55 20.32 9.47
CA ARG A 156 18.55 21.54 8.61
C ARG A 156 19.92 21.90 8.03
N ASN A 157 20.98 21.26 8.53
CA ASN A 157 22.38 21.50 8.22
C ASN A 157 23.22 20.23 8.48
N ILE A 158 24.43 20.17 7.93
CA ILE A 158 25.32 18.99 8.00
C ILE A 158 25.71 18.65 9.45
N ALA A 159 25.87 19.65 10.32
CA ALA A 159 26.21 19.43 11.72
C ALA A 159 25.06 18.75 12.50
N GLU A 160 23.81 19.15 12.25
CA GLU A 160 22.62 18.47 12.78
C GLU A 160 22.50 17.04 12.23
N CYS A 161 22.84 16.82 10.95
CA CYS A 161 22.88 15.47 10.35
C CYS A 161 23.88 14.55 11.08
N TRP A 162 25.10 15.04 11.33
CA TRP A 162 26.09 14.31 12.12
C TRP A 162 25.65 14.08 13.57
N GLN A 163 25.02 15.06 14.23
CA GLN A 163 24.51 14.89 15.59
C GLN A 163 23.48 13.75 15.70
N LEU A 164 22.60 13.57 14.70
CA LEU A 164 21.68 12.43 14.64
C LEU A 164 22.43 11.10 14.54
N VAL A 165 23.32 10.98 13.53
CA VAL A 165 24.12 9.77 13.28
C VAL A 165 24.96 9.41 14.49
N ASP A 166 25.77 10.34 14.99
CA ASP A 166 26.68 10.12 16.11
C ASP A 166 25.96 9.72 17.40
N THR A 167 24.75 10.24 17.62
CA THR A 167 23.93 9.86 18.77
C THR A 167 23.31 8.47 18.59
N ALA A 168 22.79 8.14 17.40
CA ALA A 168 22.24 6.82 17.12
C ALA A 168 23.32 5.72 17.20
N GLU A 169 24.52 5.97 16.65
CA GLU A 169 25.66 5.06 16.69
C GLU A 169 26.20 4.82 18.10
N GLN A 170 26.15 5.84 18.97
CA GLN A 170 26.56 5.76 20.38
C GLN A 170 25.50 5.07 21.26
N THR A 171 24.23 5.44 21.10
CA THR A 171 23.12 5.00 21.97
C THR A 171 22.48 3.68 21.54
N ARG A 172 22.76 3.23 20.30
CA ARG A 172 22.10 2.08 19.64
C ARG A 172 20.58 2.26 19.54
N LYS A 173 20.10 3.50 19.45
CA LYS A 173 18.67 3.82 19.29
C LYS A 173 18.34 4.20 17.86
N HIS A 174 17.22 3.67 17.38
CA HIS A 174 16.64 4.06 16.09
C HIS A 174 16.27 5.54 16.09
N CYS A 175 16.67 6.24 15.03
CA CYS A 175 16.12 7.52 14.62
C CYS A 175 15.65 7.39 13.17
N MET A 176 14.34 7.42 12.94
CA MET A 176 13.71 7.31 11.63
C MET A 176 13.15 8.65 11.20
N ILE A 177 13.46 9.08 9.98
CA ILE A 177 12.73 10.19 9.34
C ILE A 177 11.36 9.69 8.86
N LEU A 178 10.30 10.44 9.17
CA LEU A 178 8.91 10.12 8.82
C LEU A 178 8.59 10.49 7.36
N GLU A 179 9.45 10.02 6.45
CA GLU A 179 9.28 10.19 5.01
C GLU A 179 8.21 9.21 4.49
N ASN A 180 6.97 9.67 4.56
CA ASN A 180 5.79 8.90 4.20
C ASN A 180 5.75 8.50 2.73
N CYS A 181 6.41 9.24 1.82
CA CYS A 181 6.33 8.94 0.39
C CYS A 181 7.07 7.64 0.02
N ASN A 182 7.99 7.15 0.85
CA ASN A 182 8.60 5.81 0.73
C ASN A 182 7.62 4.65 1.01
N PHE A 183 6.39 4.96 1.41
CA PHE A 183 5.31 4.02 1.69
C PHE A 183 4.07 4.27 0.80
N ASP A 184 4.21 5.09 -0.25
CA ASP A 184 3.23 5.24 -1.31
C ASP A 184 3.13 3.94 -2.14
N ASP A 185 1.92 3.57 -2.58
CA ASP A 185 1.65 2.32 -3.29
C ASP A 185 2.44 2.24 -4.61
N TYR A 186 2.50 3.33 -5.37
CA TYR A 186 3.31 3.41 -6.59
C TYR A 186 4.80 3.39 -6.26
N ALA A 187 5.25 4.12 -5.22
CA ALA A 187 6.66 4.15 -4.83
C ALA A 187 7.19 2.75 -4.45
N LEU A 188 6.40 2.01 -3.68
CA LEU A 188 6.68 0.64 -3.27
C LEU A 188 6.54 -0.37 -4.43
N ALA A 189 5.54 -0.22 -5.30
CA ALA A 189 5.37 -1.08 -6.47
C ALA A 189 6.52 -0.92 -7.47
N VAL A 190 6.95 0.31 -7.77
CA VAL A 190 8.13 0.57 -8.63
C VAL A 190 9.41 0.02 -8.01
N LEU A 191 9.57 0.06 -6.68
CA LEU A 191 10.67 -0.62 -5.99
C LEU A 191 10.62 -2.14 -6.21
N ASN A 192 9.44 -2.77 -6.10
CA ASN A 192 9.26 -4.20 -6.36
C ASN A 192 9.59 -4.54 -7.83
N MET A 193 9.04 -3.79 -8.79
CA MET A 193 9.34 -3.94 -10.24
C MET A 193 10.84 -3.82 -10.53
N LYS A 194 11.54 -2.86 -9.89
CA LYS A 194 13.00 -2.70 -9.99
C LYS A 194 13.75 -3.89 -9.39
N GLN A 195 13.32 -4.42 -8.26
CA GLN A 195 13.94 -5.60 -7.63
C GLN A 195 13.63 -6.91 -8.38
N LYS A 196 12.53 -6.96 -9.14
CA LYS A 196 12.21 -8.01 -10.13
C LYS A 196 12.89 -7.79 -11.49
N GLY A 197 13.61 -6.67 -11.67
CA GLY A 197 14.44 -6.39 -12.84
C GLY A 197 13.72 -5.85 -14.08
N LEU A 198 12.45 -5.43 -13.98
CA LEU A 198 11.63 -5.01 -15.13
C LEU A 198 12.29 -3.85 -15.91
N PHE A 199 12.75 -2.81 -15.21
CA PHE A 199 13.41 -1.66 -15.82
C PHE A 199 14.84 -1.92 -16.32
N GLY A 200 15.38 -3.14 -16.17
CA GLY A 200 16.81 -3.37 -16.30
C GLY A 200 17.57 -2.71 -15.15
N GLU A 201 18.73 -2.10 -15.45
CA GLU A 201 19.47 -1.30 -14.47
C GLU A 201 18.97 0.16 -14.48
N PRO A 202 18.50 0.75 -13.36
CA PRO A 202 18.13 2.16 -13.32
C PRO A 202 19.36 3.06 -13.49
N VAL A 203 19.31 3.98 -14.46
CA VAL A 203 20.40 4.91 -14.81
C VAL A 203 20.12 6.35 -14.41
N HIS A 204 18.85 6.77 -14.49
CA HIS A 204 18.39 8.10 -14.09
C HIS A 204 17.06 8.02 -13.34
N VAL A 205 16.87 8.89 -12.35
CA VAL A 205 15.63 9.07 -11.60
C VAL A 205 15.33 10.55 -11.37
N GLU A 206 14.05 10.89 -11.34
CA GLU A 206 13.56 12.23 -11.01
C GLU A 206 12.66 12.16 -9.78
N GLY A 207 12.64 13.24 -8.99
CA GLY A 207 11.74 13.41 -7.87
C GLY A 207 11.66 14.88 -7.44
N GLY A 208 10.77 15.23 -6.53
CA GLY A 208 10.71 16.59 -6.00
C GLY A 208 9.54 16.88 -5.09
N TYR A 209 9.34 18.18 -4.84
CA TYR A 209 8.17 18.71 -4.16
C TYR A 209 7.64 19.93 -4.91
N PHE A 210 6.65 19.70 -5.78
CA PHE A 210 5.82 20.75 -6.37
C PHE A 210 4.49 20.78 -5.61
N HIS A 211 4.24 21.85 -4.88
CA HIS A 211 3.00 22.04 -4.14
C HIS A 211 2.72 23.54 -4.02
N ASP A 212 1.68 24.05 -4.66
CA ASP A 212 1.30 25.46 -4.48
C ASP A 212 0.90 25.71 -3.02
N MET A 213 1.79 26.39 -2.27
CA MET A 213 1.56 26.75 -0.87
C MET A 213 1.40 28.27 -0.69
N ARG A 214 1.14 29.03 -1.76
CA ARG A 214 1.07 30.50 -1.73
C ARG A 214 0.14 31.02 -0.63
N ASP A 215 -1.07 30.49 -0.56
CA ASP A 215 -2.04 30.90 0.46
C ASP A 215 -1.61 30.53 1.89
N TYR A 216 -1.01 29.36 2.07
CA TYR A 216 -0.50 28.91 3.35
C TYR A 216 0.72 29.73 3.82
N ARG A 217 1.61 30.11 2.90
CA ARG A 217 2.77 30.98 3.19
C ARG A 217 2.37 32.39 3.62
N PHE A 218 1.23 32.87 3.11
CA PHE A 218 0.63 34.15 3.48
C PHE A 218 -0.58 34.02 4.43
N ASN A 219 -0.71 32.90 5.14
CA ASN A 219 -1.69 32.76 6.22
C ASN A 219 -1.08 33.22 7.56
N TYR A 220 -1.11 34.53 7.77
CA TYR A 220 -0.66 35.18 9.01
C TYR A 220 -1.66 35.04 10.18
N ALA A 221 -2.93 34.72 9.89
CA ALA A 221 -3.97 34.54 10.91
C ALA A 221 -3.74 33.27 11.75
N ASP A 222 -3.22 32.20 11.15
CA ASP A 222 -2.77 31.01 11.87
C ASP A 222 -1.45 31.29 12.61
N LYS A 223 -1.55 31.74 13.86
CA LYS A 223 -0.41 31.97 14.78
C LYS A 223 0.40 30.70 15.11
N THR A 224 0.03 29.53 14.58
CA THR A 224 0.73 28.25 14.73
C THR A 224 1.51 27.84 13.46
N ASN A 225 1.39 28.61 12.38
CA ASN A 225 2.07 28.39 11.11
C ASN A 225 3.52 28.92 11.11
N TRP A 226 4.46 28.07 11.51
CA TRP A 226 5.90 28.38 11.49
C TRP A 226 6.51 28.48 10.08
N ARG A 227 5.76 28.19 9.01
CA ARG A 227 6.20 28.28 7.61
C ARG A 227 5.70 29.56 6.90
N GLN A 228 5.12 30.51 7.63
CA GLN A 228 4.80 31.87 7.16
C GLN A 228 6.02 32.53 6.51
N ASN A 229 5.78 33.32 5.46
CA ASN A 229 6.84 33.91 4.64
C ASN A 229 6.92 35.44 4.82
N ALA A 230 7.62 35.88 5.86
CA ALA A 230 7.83 37.30 6.15
C ALA A 230 8.65 38.06 5.09
N GLY A 231 9.26 37.37 4.11
CA GLY A 231 10.18 37.95 3.14
C GLY A 231 11.52 38.40 3.75
N SER A 232 12.31 39.12 2.94
CA SER A 232 13.59 39.70 3.33
C SER A 232 13.80 41.04 2.64
N ASP A 233 14.59 41.92 3.27
CA ASP A 233 14.92 43.25 2.74
C ASP A 233 16.11 43.21 1.75
N LYS A 234 16.61 42.01 1.42
CA LYS A 234 17.72 41.76 0.48
C LYS A 234 17.43 40.53 -0.39
N PRO A 235 17.94 40.46 -1.64
CA PRO A 235 17.75 39.32 -2.53
C PRO A 235 18.14 37.98 -1.88
N VAL A 236 17.20 37.02 -1.87
CA VAL A 236 17.41 35.72 -1.22
C VAL A 236 17.79 34.68 -2.27
N ARG A 237 19.08 34.32 -2.32
CA ARG A 237 19.53 33.11 -3.04
C ARG A 237 19.06 31.86 -2.27
N SER A 238 17.85 31.38 -2.58
CA SER A 238 17.31 30.18 -1.95
C SER A 238 17.91 28.91 -2.56
N ALA A 239 17.63 27.78 -1.90
CA ALA A 239 18.03 26.44 -2.31
C ALA A 239 16.83 25.49 -2.07
N ASN A 240 17.03 24.18 -1.93
CA ASN A 240 15.94 23.26 -1.59
C ASN A 240 15.79 23.10 -0.06
N PRO A 241 14.76 23.67 0.61
CA PRO A 241 14.54 23.51 2.05
C PRO A 241 13.72 22.25 2.39
N TYR A 242 13.26 21.49 1.39
CA TYR A 242 12.32 20.37 1.57
C TYR A 242 12.55 19.22 0.56
N PRO A 243 13.76 18.65 0.51
CA PRO A 243 14.15 17.65 -0.49
C PRO A 243 13.52 16.26 -0.25
N THR A 244 13.12 15.94 0.98
CA THR A 244 12.92 14.56 1.46
C THR A 244 11.87 13.80 0.65
N HIS A 245 10.70 14.41 0.41
CA HIS A 245 9.63 13.79 -0.39
C HIS A 245 10.07 13.49 -1.82
N GLY A 246 10.99 14.29 -2.38
CA GLY A 246 11.52 14.04 -3.71
C GLY A 246 12.58 12.94 -3.72
N ILE A 247 13.50 12.96 -2.76
CA ILE A 247 14.67 12.09 -2.75
C ILE A 247 14.42 10.69 -2.16
N GLY A 248 13.53 10.56 -1.17
CA GLY A 248 13.38 9.32 -0.38
C GLY A 248 13.06 8.08 -1.23
N PRO A 249 12.02 8.08 -2.08
CA PRO A 249 11.67 6.91 -2.88
C PRO A 249 12.72 6.59 -3.94
N VAL A 250 13.27 7.62 -4.59
CA VAL A 250 14.26 7.44 -5.66
C VAL A 250 15.61 6.97 -5.12
N ALA A 251 15.97 7.37 -3.90
CA ALA A 251 17.12 6.82 -3.17
C ALA A 251 16.94 5.32 -2.88
N HIS A 252 15.74 4.90 -2.46
CA HIS A 252 15.41 3.47 -2.31
C HIS A 252 15.45 2.72 -3.66
N TRP A 253 14.96 3.31 -4.74
CA TRP A 253 15.02 2.70 -6.08
C TRP A 253 16.46 2.51 -6.57
N LEU A 254 17.34 3.49 -6.40
CA LEU A 254 18.75 3.36 -6.78
C LEU A 254 19.53 2.40 -5.87
N GLY A 255 19.18 2.31 -4.58
CA GLY A 255 19.89 1.50 -3.60
C GLY A 255 20.89 2.30 -2.76
N ILE A 256 20.58 3.57 -2.48
CA ILE A 256 21.41 4.44 -1.65
C ILE A 256 21.54 3.87 -0.23
N HIS A 257 22.77 3.81 0.28
CA HIS A 257 23.22 3.11 1.50
C HIS A 257 22.97 1.60 1.53
N ARG A 258 22.57 1.03 0.39
CA ARG A 258 22.39 -0.41 0.17
C ARG A 258 22.99 -0.82 -1.19
N GLY A 259 24.21 -0.35 -1.45
CA GLY A 259 24.99 -0.69 -2.64
C GLY A 259 25.37 0.49 -3.55
N ASP A 260 24.84 1.70 -3.33
CA ASP A 260 25.28 2.95 -3.96
C ASP A 260 25.26 4.10 -2.92
N LYS A 261 25.84 5.25 -3.22
CA LYS A 261 25.77 6.48 -2.39
C LYS A 261 25.69 7.74 -3.24
N MET A 262 25.23 8.84 -2.68
CA MET A 262 25.30 10.14 -3.35
C MET A 262 26.75 10.66 -3.30
N GLU A 263 27.27 11.18 -4.42
CA GLU A 263 28.66 11.62 -4.52
C GLU A 263 28.77 13.15 -4.55
N THR A 264 28.17 13.77 -5.55
CA THR A 264 28.27 15.21 -5.81
C THR A 264 26.93 15.79 -6.21
N LEU A 265 26.56 16.93 -5.62
CA LEU A 265 25.37 17.71 -5.91
C LEU A 265 25.75 19.07 -6.53
N ASN A 266 25.04 19.45 -7.59
CA ASN A 266 25.00 20.80 -8.16
C ASN A 266 23.58 21.36 -7.99
N SER A 267 23.43 22.65 -7.66
CA SER A 267 22.12 23.27 -7.44
C SER A 267 22.01 24.64 -8.10
N VAL A 268 20.86 24.91 -8.72
CA VAL A 268 20.51 26.20 -9.32
C VAL A 268 19.09 26.59 -8.90
N SER A 269 18.84 27.89 -8.74
CA SER A 269 17.54 28.45 -8.39
C SER A 269 17.19 29.61 -9.30
N SER A 270 15.89 29.85 -9.49
CA SER A 270 15.38 31.06 -10.15
C SER A 270 15.58 32.32 -9.30
N ALA A 271 15.09 33.47 -9.79
CA ALA A 271 14.75 34.59 -8.91
C ALA A 271 13.38 34.36 -8.22
N ASP A 272 12.91 35.35 -7.47
CA ASP A 272 11.59 35.41 -6.83
C ASP A 272 10.63 36.29 -7.65
N PHE A 273 9.89 35.68 -8.57
CA PHE A 273 8.92 36.35 -9.44
C PHE A 273 7.50 36.28 -8.85
N ALA A 274 7.02 35.08 -8.49
CA ALA A 274 5.60 34.84 -8.24
C ALA A 274 5.09 35.33 -6.87
N LEU A 275 5.93 35.30 -5.83
CA LEU A 275 5.48 35.61 -4.47
C LEU A 275 5.23 37.12 -4.21
N ARG A 276 5.88 38.02 -4.96
CA ARG A 276 5.63 39.47 -4.85
C ARG A 276 4.28 39.85 -5.45
N ASP A 277 3.98 39.35 -6.64
CA ASP A 277 2.67 39.51 -7.28
C ASP A 277 1.55 38.90 -6.42
N THR A 278 1.80 37.72 -5.85
CA THR A 278 0.88 37.07 -4.89
C THR A 278 0.63 37.95 -3.67
N ALA A 279 1.65 38.57 -3.09
CA ALA A 279 1.50 39.51 -1.97
C ALA A 279 0.72 40.77 -2.39
N ALA A 280 1.02 41.34 -3.57
CA ALA A 280 0.36 42.54 -4.09
C ALA A 280 -1.13 42.31 -4.40
N VAL A 281 -1.51 41.11 -4.85
CA VAL A 281 -2.91 40.68 -5.03
C VAL A 281 -3.62 40.49 -3.68
N LYS A 282 -2.92 39.98 -2.66
CA LYS A 282 -3.52 39.60 -1.37
C LYS A 282 -3.60 40.72 -0.33
N PHE A 283 -2.68 41.68 -0.38
CA PHE A 283 -2.56 42.77 0.60
C PHE A 283 -2.62 44.18 -0.03
N GLY A 284 -2.62 44.28 -1.36
CA GLY A 284 -2.54 45.55 -2.09
C GLY A 284 -1.10 45.92 -2.45
N LYS A 285 -0.93 46.73 -3.52
CA LYS A 285 0.39 47.05 -4.09
C LYS A 285 1.32 47.80 -3.13
N ASP A 286 0.76 48.60 -2.24
CA ASP A 286 1.51 49.46 -1.32
C ASP A 286 1.87 48.79 0.02
N ASP A 287 1.39 47.58 0.28
CA ASP A 287 1.75 46.82 1.50
C ASP A 287 3.28 46.58 1.56
N PRO A 288 3.93 46.72 2.73
CA PRO A 288 5.36 46.50 2.86
C PRO A 288 5.88 45.16 2.33
N LEU A 289 5.07 44.09 2.32
CA LEU A 289 5.45 42.77 1.82
C LEU A 289 5.67 42.73 0.30
N THR A 290 5.02 43.59 -0.49
CA THR A 290 5.22 43.63 -1.96
C THR A 290 6.64 44.07 -2.33
N ARG A 291 7.27 44.84 -1.44
CA ARG A 291 8.60 45.44 -1.59
C ARG A 291 9.72 44.51 -1.10
N ARG A 292 9.38 43.35 -0.54
CA ARG A 292 10.34 42.37 -0.01
C ARG A 292 10.71 41.31 -1.04
N PHE A 293 11.91 40.77 -0.86
CA PHE A 293 12.42 39.62 -1.59
C PHE A 293 11.95 38.33 -0.91
N PHE A 294 11.63 37.32 -1.70
CA PHE A 294 11.22 36.00 -1.20
C PHE A 294 12.21 34.90 -1.61
N LEU A 295 11.97 33.67 -1.14
CA LEU A 295 12.69 32.49 -1.64
C LEU A 295 12.43 32.35 -3.15
N SER A 296 13.47 32.02 -3.92
CA SER A 296 13.35 31.68 -5.34
C SER A 296 12.21 30.70 -5.61
N ASP A 297 11.45 30.96 -6.68
CA ASP A 297 10.23 30.20 -6.98
C ASP A 297 10.49 28.72 -7.28
N ILE A 298 11.60 28.39 -7.96
CA ILE A 298 12.02 27.01 -8.22
C ILE A 298 13.50 26.82 -7.93
N ASN A 299 13.83 25.67 -7.32
CA ASN A 299 15.19 25.12 -7.24
C ASN A 299 15.26 23.79 -7.99
N LEU A 300 16.38 23.57 -8.68
CA LEU A 300 16.76 22.33 -9.33
C LEU A 300 18.07 21.86 -8.70
N SER A 301 18.15 20.60 -8.28
CA SER A 301 19.38 20.00 -7.76
C SER A 301 19.68 18.70 -8.51
N VAL A 302 20.81 18.65 -9.21
CA VAL A 302 21.32 17.45 -9.90
C VAL A 302 22.32 16.77 -8.99
N ILE A 303 22.18 15.46 -8.79
CA ILE A 303 23.06 14.64 -7.96
C ILE A 303 23.61 13.50 -8.81
N ARG A 304 24.91 13.24 -8.70
CA ARG A 304 25.57 12.06 -9.27
C ARG A 304 25.87 11.06 -8.15
N THR A 305 25.64 9.77 -8.38
CA THR A 305 25.97 8.69 -7.43
C THR A 305 27.38 8.14 -7.63
N ASN A 306 27.89 7.38 -6.66
CA ASN A 306 29.17 6.68 -6.74
C ASN A 306 29.21 5.71 -7.94
N ARG A 307 28.09 5.08 -8.30
CA ARG A 307 27.97 4.26 -9.54
C ARG A 307 27.71 5.06 -10.82
N GLY A 308 27.86 6.38 -10.80
CA GLY A 308 27.72 7.25 -11.97
C GLY A 308 26.28 7.51 -12.43
N LYS A 309 25.27 7.13 -11.63
CA LYS A 309 23.86 7.38 -11.91
C LYS A 309 23.50 8.83 -11.62
N THR A 310 22.38 9.32 -12.15
CA THR A 310 21.93 10.69 -11.93
C THR A 310 20.55 10.76 -11.27
N ILE A 311 20.40 11.71 -10.34
CA ILE A 311 19.14 12.07 -9.68
C ILE A 311 18.88 13.55 -9.99
N LEU A 312 17.65 13.90 -10.37
CA LEU A 312 17.21 15.31 -10.46
C LEU A 312 16.10 15.56 -9.44
N ILE A 313 16.35 16.48 -8.51
CA ILE A 313 15.41 16.89 -7.47
C ILE A 313 14.87 18.30 -7.73
N TYR A 314 13.56 18.40 -7.89
CA TYR A 314 12.80 19.65 -8.03
C TYR A 314 12.29 20.16 -6.67
N TYR A 315 12.22 21.48 -6.50
CA TYR A 315 11.45 22.10 -5.41
C TYR A 315 10.77 23.39 -5.87
N THR A 316 9.46 23.50 -5.67
CA THR A 316 8.72 24.76 -5.70
C THR A 316 7.54 24.74 -4.74
N THR A 317 7.30 25.87 -4.07
CA THR A 317 6.08 26.10 -3.28
C THR A 317 5.46 27.48 -3.51
N SER A 318 5.83 28.08 -4.65
CA SER A 318 5.57 29.49 -4.99
C SER A 318 4.81 29.65 -6.31
N LEU A 319 4.80 28.61 -7.15
CA LEU A 319 4.23 28.65 -8.49
C LEU A 319 2.84 27.99 -8.52
N PRO A 320 1.90 28.48 -9.36
CA PRO A 320 0.66 27.79 -9.66
C PRO A 320 0.94 26.48 -10.41
N GLY A 321 0.25 25.41 -10.04
CA GLY A 321 0.28 24.14 -10.78
C GLY A 321 -0.28 22.97 -9.97
N PRO A 322 -0.49 21.80 -10.62
CA PRO A 322 -0.94 20.59 -9.93
C PRO A 322 0.12 20.08 -8.95
N TYR A 323 -0.32 19.48 -7.84
CA TYR A 323 0.58 18.80 -6.91
C TYR A 323 1.35 17.68 -7.62
N SER A 324 2.68 17.66 -7.46
CA SER A 324 3.54 16.65 -8.06
C SER A 324 4.74 16.37 -7.17
N ARG A 325 5.12 15.10 -7.08
CA ARG A 325 6.40 14.68 -6.47
C ARG A 325 7.47 14.32 -7.51
N GLY A 326 7.22 14.65 -8.78
CA GLY A 326 8.19 14.53 -9.87
C GLY A 326 8.70 13.12 -10.18
N TYR A 327 8.14 12.07 -9.59
CA TYR A 327 8.72 10.73 -9.65
C TYR A 327 8.79 10.18 -11.08
N LYS A 328 10.02 9.93 -11.54
CA LYS A 328 10.31 9.13 -12.74
C LYS A 328 11.49 8.19 -12.49
N LEU A 329 11.52 7.08 -13.23
CA LEU A 329 12.67 6.20 -13.32
C LEU A 329 12.91 5.83 -14.79
N TYR A 330 14.16 5.99 -15.22
CA TYR A 330 14.69 5.52 -16.49
C TYR A 330 15.70 4.40 -16.20
N GLY A 331 15.47 3.22 -16.73
CA GLY A 331 16.40 2.09 -16.69
C GLY A 331 16.64 1.50 -18.07
N THR A 332 17.67 0.66 -18.18
CA THR A 332 18.16 0.12 -19.46
C THR A 332 17.17 -0.78 -20.23
N ARG A 333 15.96 -1.03 -19.71
CA ARG A 333 14.87 -1.76 -20.41
C ARG A 333 13.47 -1.16 -20.22
N GLY A 334 13.35 -0.01 -19.59
CA GLY A 334 12.03 0.58 -19.34
C GLY A 334 12.02 1.89 -18.57
N PHE A 335 10.86 2.53 -18.59
CA PHE A 335 10.56 3.84 -18.05
C PHE A 335 9.27 3.80 -17.23
N THR A 336 9.18 4.66 -16.21
CA THR A 336 7.93 4.96 -15.50
C THR A 336 7.91 6.39 -14.95
N GLN A 337 6.71 6.95 -14.82
CA GLN A 337 6.41 8.26 -14.26
C GLN A 337 5.12 8.19 -13.44
N ALA A 338 5.01 9.00 -12.37
CA ALA A 338 3.80 9.14 -11.55
C ALA A 338 2.96 10.40 -11.84
N TYR A 339 3.59 11.49 -12.31
CA TYR A 339 3.00 12.82 -12.42
C TYR A 339 3.35 13.51 -13.74
N PRO A 340 2.44 14.28 -14.37
CA PRO A 340 1.07 14.57 -13.92
C PRO A 340 0.13 13.36 -14.04
N GLU A 341 0.46 12.40 -14.90
CA GLU A 341 -0.22 11.12 -15.03
C GLU A 341 0.77 9.96 -14.85
N MET A 342 0.23 8.83 -14.37
CA MET A 342 0.97 7.59 -14.16
C MET A 342 1.11 6.83 -15.47
N CYS A 343 2.34 6.53 -15.89
CA CYS A 343 2.60 5.74 -17.11
C CYS A 343 3.85 4.87 -17.00
N PHE A 344 3.96 3.93 -17.94
CA PHE A 344 5.05 2.96 -18.07
C PHE A 344 5.35 2.73 -19.55
N ALA A 345 6.59 2.40 -19.88
CA ALA A 345 6.98 1.87 -21.19
C ALA A 345 8.14 0.89 -21.02
N PHE A 346 8.18 -0.18 -21.82
CA PHE A 346 9.17 -1.25 -21.71
C PHE A 346 9.63 -1.76 -23.08
N ASP A 347 10.87 -2.23 -23.15
CA ASP A 347 11.41 -2.82 -24.38
C ASP A 347 10.69 -4.11 -24.77
N PRO A 348 10.56 -4.42 -26.08
CA PRO A 348 11.08 -3.66 -27.23
C PRO A 348 10.13 -2.53 -27.72
N LYS A 349 9.04 -2.23 -26.99
CA LYS A 349 8.01 -1.25 -27.38
C LYS A 349 8.13 0.07 -26.59
N SER A 350 9.32 0.44 -26.15
CA SER A 350 9.57 1.58 -25.25
C SER A 350 9.23 2.97 -25.82
N HIS A 351 8.97 3.07 -27.13
CA HIS A 351 8.37 4.25 -27.78
C HIS A 351 6.87 4.42 -27.53
N THR A 352 6.18 3.44 -26.95
CA THR A 352 4.73 3.45 -26.70
C THR A 352 4.47 3.28 -25.21
N LEU A 353 3.66 4.17 -24.63
CA LEU A 353 3.19 4.02 -23.26
C LEU A 353 2.21 2.85 -23.17
N LEU A 354 2.22 2.11 -22.06
CA LEU A 354 1.16 1.16 -21.73
C LEU A 354 -0.18 1.90 -21.58
N GLU A 355 -1.28 1.24 -21.98
CA GLU A 355 -2.62 1.79 -21.78
C GLU A 355 -2.90 1.98 -20.28
N LYS A 356 -3.71 2.99 -19.92
CA LYS A 356 -3.93 3.35 -18.50
C LYS A 356 -4.37 2.15 -17.65
N ARG A 357 -5.26 1.31 -18.19
CA ARG A 357 -5.74 0.07 -17.54
C ARG A 357 -4.65 -1.00 -17.38
N GLU A 358 -3.63 -1.00 -18.23
CA GLU A 358 -2.48 -1.90 -18.13
C GLU A 358 -1.48 -1.38 -17.09
N ALA A 359 -1.22 -0.07 -17.06
CA ALA A 359 -0.44 0.58 -16.00
C ALA A 359 -1.06 0.36 -14.61
N GLU A 360 -2.39 0.47 -14.48
CA GLU A 360 -3.14 0.18 -13.25
C GLU A 360 -3.04 -1.30 -12.84
N LYS A 361 -3.17 -2.24 -13.80
CA LYS A 361 -2.92 -3.68 -13.57
C LYS A 361 -1.49 -3.96 -13.12
N LEU A 362 -0.49 -3.31 -13.72
CA LEU A 362 0.92 -3.51 -13.40
C LEU A 362 1.24 -3.07 -11.97
N ILE A 363 0.67 -1.94 -11.52
CA ILE A 363 0.74 -1.53 -10.10
C ILE A 363 0.10 -2.57 -9.19
N ALA A 364 -1.08 -3.11 -9.55
CA ALA A 364 -1.73 -4.13 -8.73
C ALA A 364 -0.92 -5.44 -8.67
N GLN A 365 -0.36 -5.90 -9.79
CA GLN A 365 0.47 -7.11 -9.90
C GLN A 365 1.78 -7.00 -9.11
N TYR A 366 2.44 -5.84 -9.15
CA TYR A 366 3.70 -5.61 -8.46
C TYR A 366 3.55 -4.86 -7.13
N ARG A 367 2.32 -4.72 -6.59
CA ARG A 367 2.09 -4.10 -5.28
C ARG A 367 2.97 -4.79 -4.23
N HIS A 368 3.75 -3.98 -3.52
CA HIS A 368 4.71 -4.50 -2.56
C HIS A 368 3.98 -5.13 -1.36
N PRO A 369 4.41 -6.31 -0.85
CA PRO A 369 3.72 -7.01 0.24
C PRO A 369 3.46 -6.16 1.50
N ILE A 370 4.32 -5.16 1.76
CA ILE A 370 4.18 -4.17 2.82
C ILE A 370 2.92 -3.30 2.67
N PHE A 371 2.61 -2.86 1.45
CA PHE A 371 1.37 -2.11 1.21
C PHE A 371 0.18 -3.06 1.31
N THR A 372 0.27 -4.25 0.69
CA THR A 372 -0.76 -5.31 0.77
C THR A 372 -1.14 -5.66 2.21
N GLN A 373 -0.16 -5.83 3.10
CA GLN A 373 -0.35 -6.13 4.53
C GLN A 373 -1.25 -5.12 5.26
N PHE A 374 -1.24 -3.86 4.82
CA PHE A 374 -1.96 -2.76 5.46
C PHE A 374 -3.01 -2.09 4.56
N THR A 375 -3.30 -2.60 3.35
CA THR A 375 -4.21 -1.98 2.37
C THR A 375 -5.57 -1.61 2.96
N ASP A 376 -6.18 -2.50 3.74
CA ASP A 376 -7.47 -2.23 4.39
C ASP A 376 -7.40 -1.11 5.44
N LEU A 377 -6.30 -1.04 6.20
CA LEU A 377 -6.09 0.05 7.17
C LEU A 377 -5.78 1.35 6.44
N ALA A 378 -4.97 1.31 5.38
CA ALA A 378 -4.69 2.44 4.50
C ALA A 378 -5.97 3.01 3.86
N ARG A 379 -6.86 2.14 3.36
CA ARG A 379 -8.20 2.49 2.86
C ARG A 379 -9.08 3.11 3.97
N LYS A 380 -9.12 2.51 5.17
CA LYS A 380 -10.01 2.93 6.29
C LYS A 380 -9.53 4.17 7.05
N MET A 381 -8.22 4.40 7.13
CA MET A 381 -7.60 5.43 7.98
C MET A 381 -6.96 6.57 7.17
N GLY A 382 -6.63 6.33 5.91
CA GLY A 382 -6.15 7.34 4.96
C GLY A 382 -4.81 7.97 5.33
N GLY A 383 -4.70 9.27 5.03
CA GLY A 383 -3.46 10.04 5.11
C GLY A 383 -2.65 9.91 3.82
N HIS A 384 -2.71 10.93 2.95
CA HIS A 384 -2.01 11.00 1.67
C HIS A 384 -2.18 9.74 0.80
N GLY A 385 -3.42 9.30 0.55
CA GLY A 385 -3.69 8.07 -0.21
C GLY A 385 -3.47 6.76 0.57
N GLY A 386 -3.05 6.83 1.83
CA GLY A 386 -2.87 5.68 2.73
C GLY A 386 -1.43 5.47 3.19
N MET A 387 -0.45 6.08 2.52
CA MET A 387 0.99 5.94 2.83
C MET A 387 1.33 6.29 4.28
N ASP A 388 0.64 7.29 4.86
CA ASP A 388 0.87 7.67 6.25
C ASP A 388 0.51 6.53 7.22
N THR A 389 -0.53 5.77 6.89
CA THR A 389 -0.95 4.62 7.69
C THR A 389 0.05 3.48 7.50
N VAL A 390 0.48 3.20 6.27
CA VAL A 390 1.50 2.15 6.01
C VAL A 390 2.81 2.45 6.74
N MET A 391 3.30 3.70 6.69
CA MET A 391 4.49 4.16 7.42
C MET A 391 4.34 3.96 8.95
N ASP A 392 3.26 4.49 9.54
CA ASP A 392 3.02 4.38 10.99
C ASP A 392 2.91 2.92 11.44
N MET A 393 2.20 2.09 10.66
CA MET A 393 2.05 0.66 10.98
C MET A 393 3.38 -0.08 10.84
N ARG A 394 4.24 0.31 9.88
CA ARG A 394 5.59 -0.26 9.74
C ARG A 394 6.53 0.10 10.87
N LEU A 395 6.49 1.35 11.35
CA LEU A 395 7.24 1.77 12.54
C LEU A 395 6.82 0.94 13.77
N ILE A 396 5.52 0.80 14.03
CA ILE A 396 5.00 0.00 15.14
C ILE A 396 5.37 -1.49 14.96
N TYR A 397 5.17 -2.05 13.77
CA TYR A 397 5.46 -3.46 13.48
C TYR A 397 6.95 -3.80 13.67
N CYS A 398 7.86 -2.95 13.21
CA CYS A 398 9.29 -3.24 13.34
C CYS A 398 9.76 -3.16 14.80
N LEU A 399 9.32 -2.13 15.54
CA LEU A 399 9.63 -1.98 16.96
C LEU A 399 8.97 -3.08 17.82
N ASN A 400 7.74 -3.51 17.52
CA ASN A 400 7.10 -4.65 18.19
C ASN A 400 7.86 -5.97 18.01
N ASN A 401 8.65 -6.12 16.94
CA ASN A 401 9.27 -7.39 16.52
C ASN A 401 10.80 -7.37 16.46
N GLY A 402 11.46 -6.32 16.98
CA GLY A 402 12.94 -6.20 16.97
C GLY A 402 13.55 -6.23 15.57
N LEU A 403 12.85 -5.67 14.58
CA LEU A 403 13.30 -5.59 13.20
C LEU A 403 14.03 -4.26 12.93
N PRO A 404 14.94 -4.21 11.94
CA PRO A 404 15.39 -2.95 11.37
C PRO A 404 14.20 -2.16 10.83
N LEU A 405 14.24 -0.84 11.02
CA LEU A 405 13.30 0.06 10.38
C LEU A 405 13.60 0.16 8.89
N ASP A 406 12.58 0.40 8.07
CA ASP A 406 12.70 0.44 6.61
C ASP A 406 13.47 1.69 6.12
N ILE A 407 13.63 2.68 7.00
CA ILE A 407 14.38 3.93 6.81
C ILE A 407 15.15 4.17 8.11
N ASP A 408 16.44 4.45 8.03
CA ASP A 408 17.32 4.59 9.20
C ASP A 408 17.92 6.01 9.34
N VAL A 409 18.92 6.16 10.23
CA VAL A 409 19.50 7.48 10.55
C VAL A 409 20.39 8.02 9.44
N TYR A 410 20.94 7.17 8.58
CA TYR A 410 21.78 7.60 7.45
C TYR A 410 20.92 8.16 6.32
N ASP A 411 19.75 7.56 6.07
CA ASP A 411 18.71 8.15 5.22
C ASP A 411 18.29 9.51 5.78
N ALA A 412 17.92 9.54 7.07
CA ALA A 412 17.47 10.75 7.75
C ALA A 412 18.51 11.89 7.67
N ALA A 413 19.79 11.55 7.79
CA ALA A 413 20.91 12.46 7.66
C ALA A 413 21.14 12.90 6.20
N GLU A 414 21.38 11.98 5.27
CA GLU A 414 21.76 12.31 3.90
C GLU A 414 20.63 13.02 3.14
N TRP A 415 19.38 12.60 3.29
CA TRP A 415 18.24 13.24 2.63
C TRP A 415 18.00 14.65 3.18
N SER A 416 18.23 14.86 4.49
CA SER A 416 18.21 16.20 5.10
C SER A 416 19.43 17.04 4.70
N SER A 417 20.59 16.42 4.47
CA SER A 417 21.85 17.08 4.14
C SER A 417 21.77 17.92 2.86
N LEU A 418 20.91 17.51 1.93
CA LEU A 418 20.67 18.21 0.66
C LEU A 418 20.18 19.65 0.87
N ILE A 419 19.61 19.98 2.03
CA ILE A 419 19.21 21.34 2.42
C ILE A 419 20.40 22.29 2.53
N GLU A 420 21.54 21.81 3.02
CA GLU A 420 22.76 22.62 3.10
C GLU A 420 23.69 22.39 1.91
N ALA A 421 23.75 21.18 1.33
CA ALA A 421 24.52 20.96 0.11
C ALA A 421 24.01 21.82 -1.06
N SER A 422 22.69 21.89 -1.27
CA SER A 422 22.09 22.79 -2.28
C SER A 422 22.36 24.26 -1.96
N ARG A 423 22.26 24.68 -0.69
CA ARG A 423 22.59 26.04 -0.24
C ARG A 423 24.06 26.39 -0.48
N LYS A 424 24.97 25.45 -0.25
CA LYS A 424 26.40 25.61 -0.48
C LYS A 424 26.71 25.73 -1.98
N SER A 425 26.09 24.91 -2.82
CA SER A 425 26.21 25.01 -4.27
C SER A 425 25.69 26.39 -4.76
N MET A 426 24.54 26.85 -4.27
CA MET A 426 23.97 28.18 -4.57
C MET A 426 24.84 29.37 -4.09
N GLN A 427 25.56 29.21 -2.96
CA GLN A 427 26.56 30.18 -2.52
C GLN A 427 27.77 30.22 -3.47
N LEU A 428 28.12 29.09 -4.07
CA LEU A 428 29.23 28.90 -5.02
C LEU A 428 28.77 28.96 -6.50
N ASN A 429 27.69 29.70 -6.79
CA ASN A 429 27.15 29.90 -8.15
C ASN A 429 26.83 28.60 -8.93
N GLY A 430 26.44 27.52 -8.25
CA GLY A 430 26.10 26.23 -8.85
C GLY A 430 27.27 25.23 -8.95
N ALA A 431 28.44 25.56 -8.40
CA ALA A 431 29.59 24.66 -8.31
C ALA A 431 29.25 23.35 -7.56
N PRO A 432 29.94 22.24 -7.86
CA PRO A 432 29.68 20.95 -7.23
C PRO A 432 30.00 20.97 -5.73
N VAL A 433 29.24 20.20 -4.97
CA VAL A 433 29.39 19.99 -3.53
C VAL A 433 29.38 18.50 -3.26
N ALA A 434 30.37 17.98 -2.54
CA ALA A 434 30.40 16.58 -2.14
C ALA A 434 29.32 16.32 -1.08
N ILE A 435 28.56 15.23 -1.24
CA ILE A 435 27.63 14.77 -0.21
C ILE A 435 28.44 14.00 0.85
N PRO A 436 28.31 14.31 2.16
CA PRO A 436 29.03 13.58 3.19
C PRO A 436 28.56 12.13 3.27
N ASP A 437 29.50 11.19 3.27
CA ASP A 437 29.19 9.78 3.55
C ASP A 437 28.92 9.60 5.06
N PHE A 438 27.66 9.79 5.45
CA PHE A 438 27.19 9.61 6.82
C PHE A 438 27.40 8.18 7.35
N THR A 439 27.54 7.18 6.47
CA THR A 439 27.86 5.79 6.87
C THR A 439 29.34 5.61 7.21
N ARG A 440 30.21 6.52 6.75
CA ARG A 440 31.67 6.49 6.91
C ARG A 440 32.30 5.22 6.30
N GLY A 441 31.97 4.94 5.04
CA GLY A 441 32.45 3.79 4.25
C GLY A 441 31.55 2.55 4.29
N ASP A 442 30.46 2.56 5.06
CA ASP A 442 29.65 1.38 5.34
C ASP A 442 28.44 1.19 4.39
N TRP A 443 28.15 2.16 3.52
CA TRP A 443 27.03 2.21 2.55
C TRP A 443 26.93 1.02 1.57
N ASP A 444 28.01 0.25 1.41
CA ASP A 444 28.07 -0.94 0.56
C ASP A 444 28.06 -2.25 1.38
N LYS A 445 27.89 -2.20 2.72
CA LYS A 445 27.75 -3.41 3.56
C LYS A 445 26.41 -4.11 3.37
N VAL A 446 25.36 -3.35 3.03
CA VAL A 446 24.06 -3.88 2.58
C VAL A 446 24.00 -3.72 1.05
N LYS A 447 23.38 -4.67 0.33
CA LYS A 447 23.37 -4.69 -1.15
C LYS A 447 21.99 -4.46 -1.81
N GLN A 448 20.94 -4.33 -1.01
CA GLN A 448 19.56 -4.15 -1.49
C GLN A 448 18.70 -3.53 -0.39
N VAL A 449 17.76 -2.65 -0.75
CA VAL A 449 16.70 -2.17 0.15
C VAL A 449 15.76 -3.33 0.50
N SER A 450 15.67 -3.68 1.77
CA SER A 450 14.80 -4.77 2.25
C SER A 450 13.84 -4.25 3.33
N TYR A 451 12.53 -4.30 3.05
CA TYR A 451 11.53 -4.02 4.08
C TYR A 451 11.26 -5.33 4.84
N GLN A 452 11.65 -5.39 6.12
CA GLN A 452 11.73 -6.65 6.86
C GLN A 452 10.35 -7.11 7.36
N ILE A 453 9.95 -8.32 6.99
CA ILE A 453 8.75 -9.01 7.52
C ILE A 453 9.25 -10.26 8.24
N LEU A 454 8.65 -10.62 9.38
CA LEU A 454 8.92 -11.91 10.02
C LEU A 454 8.47 -13.05 9.11
N LYS A 455 9.43 -13.73 8.49
CA LYS A 455 9.23 -15.09 7.96
C LYS A 455 8.96 -16.06 9.13
N PRO A 456 8.28 -17.19 8.89
CA PRO A 456 8.23 -18.30 9.84
C PRO A 456 9.63 -18.72 10.32
N GLY A 457 9.72 -19.26 11.55
CA GLY A 457 10.99 -19.55 12.21
C GLY A 457 11.82 -20.67 11.56
N PRO A 458 13.08 -20.89 12.02
CA PRO A 458 14.12 -21.65 11.31
C PRO A 458 13.90 -23.17 11.10
N ASN A 459 12.70 -23.69 11.36
CA ASN A 459 12.25 -25.01 10.87
C ASN A 459 11.69 -24.95 9.43
N VAL A 460 11.89 -23.82 8.76
CA VAL A 460 11.44 -23.52 7.39
C VAL A 460 12.65 -23.24 6.52
N VAL A 461 12.93 -24.12 5.57
CA VAL A 461 14.11 -24.05 4.69
C VAL A 461 13.69 -23.59 3.30
N GLU A 462 14.05 -22.35 2.95
CA GLU A 462 13.80 -21.73 1.64
C GLU A 462 14.72 -22.32 0.55
N LEU A 463 14.46 -23.57 0.16
CA LEU A 463 15.18 -24.25 -0.91
C LEU A 463 14.85 -23.64 -2.28
N LYS A 464 15.71 -22.71 -2.74
CA LYS A 464 15.68 -22.20 -4.12
C LYS A 464 15.83 -23.35 -5.14
N PRO A 465 14.90 -23.54 -6.09
CA PRO A 465 15.01 -24.62 -7.07
C PRO A 465 16.12 -24.39 -8.11
N LYS A 466 16.69 -25.50 -8.61
CA LYS A 466 17.43 -25.56 -9.87
C LYS A 466 16.66 -26.45 -10.86
N GLY A 467 16.17 -25.87 -11.94
CA GLY A 467 15.97 -26.53 -13.25
C GLY A 467 14.75 -27.44 -13.48
N LEU A 468 14.07 -27.15 -14.60
CA LEU A 468 13.56 -28.10 -15.63
C LEU A 468 12.33 -29.01 -15.36
N ASP A 469 11.23 -28.59 -15.99
CA ASP A 469 10.44 -29.28 -17.04
C ASP A 469 9.55 -30.55 -16.81
N ARG A 470 8.25 -30.32 -17.15
CA ARG A 470 7.28 -31.19 -17.89
C ARG A 470 6.74 -32.48 -17.22
N ALA A 471 5.59 -33.00 -17.67
CA ALA A 471 4.76 -33.97 -16.91
C ALA A 471 4.38 -35.38 -17.56
N PRO A 472 3.14 -35.75 -18.01
CA PRO A 472 2.40 -36.97 -17.55
C PRO A 472 1.41 -37.70 -18.55
N GLU A 473 0.57 -38.69 -18.12
CA GLU A 473 -0.79 -39.16 -18.65
C GLU A 473 -1.28 -40.50 -17.96
N SER A 474 -2.55 -40.92 -17.71
CA SER A 474 -3.88 -40.30 -17.38
C SER A 474 -4.90 -41.25 -16.61
N VAL A 475 -5.93 -40.70 -15.89
CA VAL A 475 -7.19 -41.26 -15.19
C VAL A 475 -7.08 -42.27 -13.99
N VAL A 476 -8.06 -42.64 -13.08
CA VAL A 476 -9.58 -42.76 -13.04
C VAL A 476 -10.31 -42.44 -11.65
N SER A 477 -11.32 -43.24 -11.14
CA SER A 477 -12.27 -43.10 -9.96
C SER A 477 -12.64 -44.53 -9.37
N PRO A 478 -13.52 -44.84 -8.34
CA PRO A 478 -14.50 -44.08 -7.49
C PRO A 478 -14.63 -44.49 -5.97
N VAL A 479 -15.75 -44.14 -5.30
CA VAL A 479 -16.30 -44.65 -3.99
C VAL A 479 -15.63 -44.12 -2.69
N GLY A 480 -16.32 -43.91 -1.56
CA GLY A 480 -17.78 -43.94 -1.30
C GLY A 480 -18.58 -42.91 -2.11
N ASP A 481 -19.87 -43.17 -2.31
CA ASP A 481 -20.72 -42.51 -3.33
C ASP A 481 -21.10 -41.04 -3.01
N HIS A 482 -20.42 -40.41 -2.07
CA HIS A 482 -20.65 -39.01 -1.66
C HIS A 482 -19.38 -38.19 -1.86
N PHE A 483 -19.26 -37.62 -3.06
CA PHE A 483 -18.16 -36.77 -3.48
C PHE A 483 -18.39 -35.31 -3.06
N VAL A 484 -17.44 -34.70 -2.36
CA VAL A 484 -17.32 -33.23 -2.28
C VAL A 484 -16.81 -32.73 -3.63
N ARG A 485 -17.72 -32.22 -4.47
CA ARG A 485 -17.40 -31.75 -5.82
C ARG A 485 -16.82 -30.33 -5.78
N LEU A 486 -15.51 -30.21 -5.96
CA LEU A 486 -14.89 -28.96 -6.43
C LEU A 486 -15.19 -28.78 -7.93
N THR A 487 -15.39 -27.53 -8.36
CA THR A 487 -15.63 -27.18 -9.77
C THR A 487 -14.69 -26.06 -10.19
N ASP A 488 -13.83 -26.33 -11.16
CA ASP A 488 -13.00 -25.32 -11.83
C ASP A 488 -13.75 -24.66 -13.01
N ARG A 489 -13.29 -23.49 -13.46
CA ARG A 489 -13.97 -22.60 -14.41
C ARG A 489 -13.56 -22.80 -15.88
N LYS A 490 -13.15 -24.00 -16.29
CA LYS A 490 -13.36 -24.55 -17.65
C LYS A 490 -12.97 -26.02 -17.75
N GLY A 491 -13.82 -26.78 -18.42
CA GLY A 491 -13.41 -27.89 -19.26
C GLY A 491 -14.33 -27.90 -20.46
N ASP A 492 -13.76 -27.90 -21.67
CA ASP A 492 -14.43 -28.48 -22.83
C ASP A 492 -13.40 -28.94 -23.88
N ASN A 493 -13.78 -29.87 -24.74
CA ASN A 493 -12.83 -30.87 -25.23
C ASN A 493 -11.99 -30.48 -26.46
N ARG A 494 -10.67 -30.46 -26.24
CA ARG A 494 -9.60 -31.03 -27.10
C ARG A 494 -9.53 -30.64 -28.59
N ALA A 495 -8.42 -29.98 -28.92
CA ALA A 495 -7.38 -30.65 -29.71
C ALA A 495 -5.98 -30.22 -29.21
N ASP A 496 -5.03 -31.15 -29.21
CA ASP A 496 -3.58 -30.95 -29.30
C ASP A 496 -2.85 -30.15 -28.19
N ALA A 497 -3.14 -30.42 -26.91
CA ALA A 497 -2.21 -30.12 -25.80
C ALA A 497 -2.36 -31.09 -24.59
N PRO A 498 -1.25 -31.59 -24.00
CA PRO A 498 -1.17 -31.99 -22.60
C PRO A 498 -0.82 -30.74 -21.74
N VAL A 499 -1.39 -30.46 -20.56
CA VAL A 499 -1.97 -31.29 -19.49
C VAL A 499 -2.98 -30.48 -18.67
N ASP A 500 -4.04 -31.10 -18.15
CA ASP A 500 -4.91 -30.50 -17.11
C ASP A 500 -4.84 -31.25 -15.75
N PHE A 501 -5.13 -30.54 -14.65
CA PHE A 501 -5.25 -31.12 -13.31
C PHE A 501 -6.72 -31.47 -12.99
N VAL A 502 -7.00 -32.67 -12.46
CA VAL A 502 -8.38 -33.18 -12.29
C VAL A 502 -8.67 -33.60 -10.83
N GLY A 503 -8.74 -32.60 -9.95
CA GLY A 503 -9.49 -32.66 -8.70
C GLY A 503 -8.75 -33.06 -7.42
N GLY A 504 -9.20 -32.48 -6.30
CA GLY A 504 -8.93 -32.95 -4.95
C GLY A 504 -10.24 -33.25 -4.22
N SER A 505 -10.30 -34.33 -3.46
CA SER A 505 -11.46 -34.67 -2.62
C SER A 505 -11.16 -34.36 -1.15
N LEU A 506 -12.03 -33.56 -0.53
CA LEU A 506 -12.10 -33.39 0.92
C LEU A 506 -12.89 -34.58 1.49
N ARG A 507 -12.31 -35.36 2.40
CA ARG A 507 -12.99 -36.47 3.08
C ARG A 507 -12.91 -36.26 4.60
N ILE A 508 -13.86 -36.84 5.34
CA ILE A 508 -13.81 -36.91 6.80
C ILE A 508 -13.74 -38.38 7.20
N ARG A 509 -12.77 -38.74 8.04
CA ARG A 509 -12.47 -40.13 8.39
C ARG A 509 -11.96 -40.21 9.82
N ASP A 510 -12.62 -41.00 10.66
CA ASP A 510 -12.19 -41.31 12.04
C ASP A 510 -11.90 -40.06 12.90
N GLY A 511 -12.62 -38.96 12.66
CA GLY A 511 -12.42 -37.67 13.34
C GLY A 511 -11.34 -36.76 12.73
N ASN A 512 -10.78 -37.13 11.58
CA ASN A 512 -9.81 -36.35 10.81
C ASN A 512 -10.43 -35.81 9.52
N LEU A 513 -9.85 -34.72 9.01
CA LEU A 513 -10.05 -34.17 7.69
C LEU A 513 -8.92 -34.69 6.80
N ASP A 514 -9.26 -35.51 5.82
CA ASP A 514 -8.33 -36.07 4.85
C ASP A 514 -8.45 -35.27 3.54
N LEU A 515 -7.38 -34.59 3.14
CA LEU A 515 -7.23 -34.10 1.76
C LEU A 515 -6.57 -35.17 0.91
N CYS A 516 -7.31 -35.73 -0.04
CA CYS A 516 -6.79 -36.64 -1.05
C CYS A 516 -6.77 -35.92 -2.41
N TYR A 517 -5.60 -35.49 -2.86
CA TYR A 517 -5.42 -34.97 -4.23
C TYR A 517 -5.21 -36.12 -5.20
N THR A 518 -5.82 -36.03 -6.38
CA THR A 518 -5.60 -36.97 -7.50
C THR A 518 -4.96 -36.19 -8.63
N ALA A 519 -3.70 -36.51 -8.97
CA ALA A 519 -3.18 -36.07 -10.25
C ALA A 519 -4.03 -36.71 -11.36
N ALA A 520 -4.27 -36.01 -12.45
CA ALA A 520 -5.07 -36.53 -13.56
C ALA A 520 -4.42 -37.74 -14.26
N ALA A 521 -3.24 -38.19 -13.80
CA ALA A 521 -2.28 -39.01 -14.50
C ALA A 521 -1.14 -39.58 -13.62
N PRO A 522 -0.60 -40.77 -13.95
CA PRO A 522 0.79 -41.15 -13.71
C PRO A 522 1.80 -40.01 -13.84
N ILE A 523 2.55 -39.79 -12.76
CA ILE A 523 3.66 -38.83 -12.66
C ILE A 523 4.97 -39.62 -12.69
N GLU A 524 5.98 -39.16 -13.45
CA GLU A 524 7.33 -39.70 -13.33
C GLU A 524 7.83 -39.63 -11.88
N ARG A 525 8.33 -40.76 -11.36
CA ARG A 525 8.67 -40.92 -9.93
C ARG A 525 9.70 -39.91 -9.41
N ALA A 526 10.53 -39.34 -10.29
CA ALA A 526 11.48 -38.27 -9.96
C ALA A 526 10.78 -36.92 -9.65
N LYS A 527 9.73 -36.59 -10.41
CA LYS A 527 9.04 -35.28 -10.40
C LYS A 527 7.97 -35.16 -9.31
N LEU A 528 7.53 -36.30 -8.77
CA LEU A 528 6.71 -36.38 -7.55
C LEU A 528 7.32 -35.61 -6.37
N SER A 529 8.65 -35.66 -6.19
CA SER A 529 9.33 -34.93 -5.10
C SER A 529 9.21 -33.41 -5.23
N TYR A 530 9.08 -32.90 -6.46
CA TYR A 530 8.92 -31.48 -6.76
C TYR A 530 7.47 -31.03 -6.60
N HIS A 531 6.50 -31.86 -7.01
CA HIS A 531 5.07 -31.59 -6.85
C HIS A 531 4.59 -31.75 -5.39
N ALA A 532 5.15 -32.70 -4.64
CA ALA A 532 4.93 -32.78 -3.20
C ALA A 532 5.53 -31.56 -2.47
N LYS A 533 6.71 -31.07 -2.89
CA LYS A 533 7.26 -29.80 -2.41
C LYS A 533 6.41 -28.59 -2.82
N ALA A 534 5.82 -28.59 -4.02
CA ALA A 534 4.87 -27.56 -4.42
C ALA A 534 3.65 -27.58 -3.49
N LEU A 535 3.03 -28.74 -3.22
CA LEU A 535 1.94 -28.89 -2.23
C LEU A 535 2.33 -28.42 -0.82
N ILE A 536 3.56 -28.70 -0.37
CA ILE A 536 4.10 -28.24 0.93
C ILE A 536 4.45 -26.73 0.90
N ALA A 537 4.61 -26.14 -0.29
CA ALA A 537 4.86 -24.72 -0.52
C ALA A 537 3.61 -23.94 -0.98
N VAL A 538 2.46 -24.60 -1.18
CA VAL A 538 1.15 -23.92 -1.24
C VAL A 538 0.79 -23.52 0.19
N GLY A 539 1.46 -22.46 0.66
CA GLY A 539 1.02 -21.68 1.80
C GLY A 539 -0.25 -20.94 1.42
N SER A 540 -1.38 -21.65 1.42
CA SER A 540 -2.65 -21.12 0.92
C SER A 540 -3.14 -19.96 1.78
N GLU A 541 -2.97 -18.72 1.28
CA GLU A 541 -3.72 -17.57 1.78
C GLU A 541 -5.22 -17.77 1.57
N GLY A 542 -5.90 -18.34 2.58
CA GLY A 542 -7.37 -18.40 2.61
C GLY A 542 -8.02 -19.63 3.23
N GLY A 543 -7.29 -20.51 3.90
CA GLY A 543 -7.90 -21.50 4.80
C GLY A 543 -8.40 -20.82 6.07
N TYR A 544 -9.71 -20.64 6.20
CA TYR A 544 -10.37 -20.03 7.37
C TYR A 544 -11.20 -21.06 8.15
N ASP A 545 -11.21 -20.97 9.48
CA ASP A 545 -12.28 -21.54 10.32
C ASP A 545 -13.48 -20.58 10.42
N ASN A 546 -14.48 -20.93 11.24
CA ASN A 546 -15.69 -20.12 11.43
C ASN A 546 -15.42 -18.78 12.15
N GLU A 547 -14.26 -18.62 12.81
CA GLU A 547 -13.83 -17.39 13.50
C GLU A 547 -12.93 -16.50 12.62
N GLY A 548 -12.50 -17.00 11.46
CA GLY A 548 -11.62 -16.30 10.52
C GLY A 548 -10.12 -16.52 10.77
N THR A 549 -9.74 -17.51 11.58
CA THR A 549 -8.34 -17.87 11.83
C THR A 549 -7.72 -18.51 10.58
N ARG A 550 -6.49 -18.12 10.23
CA ARG A 550 -5.77 -18.72 9.08
C ARG A 550 -5.01 -19.99 9.48
N TYR A 551 -4.85 -20.93 8.54
CA TYR A 551 -4.08 -22.17 8.73
C TYR A 551 -3.07 -22.38 7.59
N LEU A 552 -1.96 -23.07 7.90
CA LEU A 552 -0.82 -23.37 7.01
C LEU A 552 -0.31 -24.78 7.30
N VAL A 553 0.03 -25.58 6.28
CA VAL A 553 0.74 -26.86 6.47
C VAL A 553 2.11 -26.76 5.80
N GLU A 554 3.16 -27.09 6.55
CA GLU A 554 4.55 -26.98 6.10
C GLU A 554 5.40 -28.07 6.78
N ASN A 555 6.35 -28.66 6.04
CA ASN A 555 7.30 -29.68 6.53
C ASN A 555 6.69 -30.80 7.40
N GLY A 556 5.51 -31.31 7.03
CA GLY A 556 4.82 -32.37 7.76
C GLY A 556 4.21 -31.91 9.10
N ALA A 557 3.79 -30.64 9.19
CA ALA A 557 3.16 -30.08 10.37
C ALA A 557 2.10 -29.02 10.02
N LEU A 558 1.02 -28.98 10.80
CA LEU A 558 -0.02 -27.97 10.73
C LEU A 558 0.31 -26.80 11.66
N TYR A 559 0.09 -25.59 11.18
CA TYR A 559 0.27 -24.33 11.88
C TYR A 559 -1.02 -23.50 11.83
N ARG A 560 -1.40 -22.91 12.96
CA ARG A 560 -2.47 -21.91 13.08
C ARG A 560 -1.89 -20.51 13.15
N PHE A 561 -2.51 -19.56 12.48
CA PHE A 561 -2.21 -18.15 12.61
C PHE A 561 -2.86 -17.60 13.87
N ALA A 562 -2.12 -17.53 14.97
CA ALA A 562 -2.62 -17.06 16.27
C ALA A 562 -2.68 -15.52 16.34
N GLY A 563 -3.34 -14.91 15.36
CA GLY A 563 -3.36 -13.47 15.15
C GLY A 563 -4.61 -12.97 14.41
N THR A 564 -5.59 -12.46 15.16
CA THR A 564 -6.75 -11.74 14.61
C THR A 564 -6.53 -10.22 14.53
N LYS A 565 -5.30 -9.75 14.82
CA LYS A 565 -4.93 -8.32 14.95
C LYS A 565 -3.67 -8.01 14.13
N PRO A 566 -3.53 -6.82 13.52
CA PRO A 566 -2.54 -6.50 12.47
C PRO A 566 -1.04 -6.63 12.83
N PHE A 567 -0.72 -6.98 14.08
CA PHE A 567 0.65 -7.07 14.61
C PHE A 567 1.00 -8.43 15.24
N GLN A 568 0.05 -9.38 15.32
CA GLN A 568 0.25 -10.66 16.02
C GLN A 568 0.55 -11.82 15.05
N TRP A 569 1.64 -11.71 14.30
CA TRP A 569 1.99 -12.66 13.23
C TRP A 569 2.70 -13.91 13.77
N LYS A 570 2.04 -14.65 14.68
CA LYS A 570 2.55 -15.91 15.26
C LYS A 570 1.90 -17.11 14.57
N TRP A 571 2.70 -17.95 13.93
CA TRP A 571 2.29 -19.26 13.46
C TRP A 571 2.58 -20.33 14.53
N GLU A 572 1.53 -20.90 15.11
CA GLU A 572 1.61 -21.92 16.16
C GLU A 572 1.50 -23.32 15.56
N LYS A 573 2.55 -24.13 15.66
CA LYS A 573 2.48 -25.55 15.28
C LYS A 573 1.48 -26.27 16.18
N ILE A 574 0.38 -26.73 15.60
CA ILE A 574 -0.70 -27.42 16.33
C ILE A 574 -0.41 -28.92 16.44
N ALA A 575 0.04 -29.54 15.34
CA ALA A 575 0.27 -30.97 15.25
C ALA A 575 1.29 -31.33 14.16
N PRO A 576 1.97 -32.48 14.26
CA PRO A 576 2.51 -33.15 13.08
C PRO A 576 1.37 -33.63 12.17
N VAL A 577 1.63 -33.69 10.87
CA VAL A 577 0.68 -34.13 9.84
C VAL A 577 1.32 -35.24 9.04
N GLN A 578 0.70 -36.43 8.98
CA GLN A 578 1.17 -37.48 8.08
C GLN A 578 0.75 -37.11 6.64
N VAL A 579 1.74 -36.73 5.83
CA VAL A 579 1.62 -36.64 4.38
C VAL A 579 2.02 -37.98 3.79
N ARG A 580 1.06 -38.73 3.23
CA ARG A 580 1.31 -40.00 2.56
C ARG A 580 1.28 -39.80 1.05
N LEU A 581 2.37 -40.18 0.39
CA LEU A 581 2.53 -40.12 -1.06
C LEU A 581 2.39 -41.54 -1.62
N GLN A 582 1.30 -41.81 -2.34
CA GLN A 582 1.04 -43.11 -2.98
C GLN A 582 0.79 -42.93 -4.47
N GLN A 583 1.81 -43.21 -5.29
CA GLN A 583 1.79 -43.18 -6.76
C GLN A 583 1.30 -41.84 -7.37
N GLN A 584 -0.01 -41.63 -7.46
CA GLN A 584 -0.66 -40.46 -8.06
C GLN A 584 -1.42 -39.61 -7.03
N PHE A 585 -1.45 -40.06 -5.77
CA PHE A 585 -2.20 -39.45 -4.68
C PHE A 585 -1.28 -38.85 -3.63
N CYS A 586 -1.64 -37.65 -3.18
CA CYS A 586 -1.14 -37.06 -1.95
C CYS A 586 -2.30 -37.04 -0.94
N GLU A 587 -2.16 -37.81 0.14
CA GLU A 587 -3.12 -37.90 1.24
C GLU A 587 -2.56 -37.17 2.47
N MET A 588 -3.33 -36.22 3.01
CA MET A 588 -2.95 -35.39 4.14
C MET A 588 -4.06 -35.41 5.19
N SER A 589 -3.81 -36.07 6.33
CA SER A 589 -4.80 -36.26 7.40
C SER A 589 -4.58 -35.29 8.58
N VAL A 590 -5.64 -34.59 9.00
CA VAL A 590 -5.60 -33.57 10.06
C VAL A 590 -6.76 -33.76 11.04
N PRO A 591 -6.53 -33.96 12.36
CA PRO A 591 -7.63 -34.10 13.33
C PRO A 591 -8.57 -32.89 13.37
N LEU A 592 -9.87 -33.10 13.13
CA LEU A 592 -10.88 -32.03 13.01
C LEU A 592 -10.98 -31.15 14.26
N LYS A 593 -10.81 -31.75 15.43
CA LYS A 593 -10.80 -31.06 16.75
C LYS A 593 -9.69 -30.03 16.90
N LEU A 594 -8.72 -29.98 15.99
CA LEU A 594 -7.65 -28.96 15.94
C LEU A 594 -7.97 -27.81 14.97
N ILE A 595 -9.02 -27.94 14.15
CA ILE A 595 -9.52 -26.94 13.20
C ILE A 595 -10.81 -26.29 13.74
N SER A 596 -11.70 -27.07 14.36
CA SER A 596 -12.87 -26.58 15.08
C SER A 596 -13.11 -27.43 16.34
N PRO A 597 -13.23 -26.84 17.54
CA PRO A 597 -13.57 -27.58 18.75
C PRO A 597 -14.96 -28.24 18.67
N GLU A 598 -15.90 -27.53 18.02
CA GLU A 598 -17.28 -27.96 17.76
C GLU A 598 -17.45 -28.19 16.25
N PRO A 599 -17.71 -29.41 15.77
CA PRO A 599 -17.50 -29.79 14.37
C PRO A 599 -18.71 -29.55 13.44
N ASP A 600 -19.86 -29.13 13.98
CA ASP A 600 -21.19 -29.21 13.34
C ASP A 600 -21.32 -28.44 12.02
N ARG A 601 -20.40 -27.51 11.74
CA ARG A 601 -20.27 -26.86 10.43
C ARG A 601 -18.84 -26.39 10.20
N ILE A 602 -18.19 -26.86 9.14
CA ILE A 602 -16.82 -26.44 8.76
C ILE A 602 -16.82 -26.06 7.27
N SER A 603 -16.17 -24.96 6.90
CA SER A 603 -16.15 -24.43 5.53
C SER A 603 -14.73 -24.06 5.09
N VAL A 604 -13.87 -25.07 4.93
CA VAL A 604 -12.49 -24.87 4.48
C VAL A 604 -12.48 -24.39 3.02
N ARG A 605 -11.85 -23.24 2.78
CA ARG A 605 -11.53 -22.75 1.42
C ARG A 605 -10.06 -22.95 1.14
N PHE A 606 -9.74 -23.35 -0.08
CA PHE A 606 -8.39 -23.36 -0.62
C PHE A 606 -8.33 -22.39 -1.78
N ARG A 607 -7.23 -21.64 -1.88
CA ARG A 607 -6.91 -20.76 -3.00
C ARG A 607 -5.52 -21.17 -3.49
N CYS A 608 -5.43 -21.72 -4.71
CA CYS A 608 -4.14 -21.78 -5.39
C CYS A 608 -3.68 -20.36 -5.74
N GLN A 609 -2.37 -20.15 -5.75
CA GLN A 609 -1.77 -19.02 -6.44
C GLN A 609 -1.56 -19.40 -7.91
N ASP A 610 -1.95 -18.52 -8.82
CA ASP A 610 -1.74 -18.70 -10.27
C ASP A 610 -0.26 -18.48 -10.69
N ASP A 611 0.60 -18.11 -9.72
CA ASP A 611 1.97 -17.58 -9.86
C ASP A 611 3.03 -18.55 -10.45
N TYR A 612 2.63 -19.64 -11.11
CA TYR A 612 3.52 -20.72 -11.57
C TYR A 612 3.33 -21.21 -13.03
N MET A 613 2.41 -20.63 -13.81
CA MET A 613 2.26 -20.95 -15.25
C MET A 613 2.34 -19.67 -16.11
N PRO A 614 3.20 -19.61 -17.16
CA PRO A 614 3.32 -18.44 -18.03
C PRO A 614 2.21 -18.35 -19.10
N ASP A 615 2.00 -17.14 -19.64
CA ASP A 615 0.84 -16.74 -20.45
C ASP A 615 0.51 -17.58 -21.68
N GLN A 616 -0.78 -17.95 -21.82
CA GLN A 616 -1.56 -17.62 -23.02
C GLN A 616 -3.09 -17.82 -22.88
N ASN A 617 -3.83 -17.18 -23.79
CA ASN A 617 -5.26 -17.33 -24.12
C ASN A 617 -6.34 -16.60 -23.28
N LEU A 618 -7.02 -15.66 -23.95
CA LEU A 618 -8.28 -15.02 -23.54
C LEU A 618 -9.46 -15.97 -23.80
N ALA A 619 -10.42 -16.10 -22.88
CA ALA A 619 -11.62 -16.91 -23.12
C ALA A 619 -12.88 -16.43 -22.38
N ALA A 620 -14.02 -16.49 -23.08
CA ALA A 620 -15.36 -16.02 -22.69
C ALA A 620 -15.90 -16.58 -21.33
N PRO A 621 -16.88 -15.92 -20.70
CA PRO A 621 -17.37 -16.26 -19.36
C PRO A 621 -18.18 -17.56 -19.26
N VAL A 622 -18.20 -18.14 -18.04
CA VAL A 622 -18.85 -19.42 -17.70
C VAL A 622 -20.02 -19.22 -16.73
N LEU A 623 -21.05 -20.05 -16.89
CA LEU A 623 -22.35 -20.01 -16.21
C LEU A 623 -22.37 -20.87 -14.92
N THR A 624 -23.24 -20.52 -13.96
CA THR A 624 -23.55 -21.40 -12.81
C THR A 624 -24.52 -22.51 -13.22
N PRO A 625 -24.19 -23.80 -13.07
CA PRO A 625 -25.12 -24.88 -13.39
C PRO A 625 -26.43 -24.80 -12.58
N GLY A 626 -27.57 -24.97 -13.25
CA GLY A 626 -28.89 -24.94 -12.62
C GLY A 626 -29.47 -23.55 -12.32
N ASN A 627 -28.70 -22.46 -12.41
CA ASN A 627 -29.25 -21.11 -12.27
C ASN A 627 -29.89 -20.66 -13.60
N HIS A 628 -31.21 -20.81 -13.70
CA HIS A 628 -32.01 -20.45 -14.87
C HIS A 628 -31.98 -18.94 -15.20
N ALA A 629 -31.72 -18.07 -14.22
CA ALA A 629 -31.55 -16.63 -14.45
C ALA A 629 -30.29 -16.32 -15.28
N ARG A 630 -29.23 -17.11 -15.07
CA ARG A 630 -27.94 -17.00 -15.78
C ARG A 630 -27.89 -17.82 -17.08
N ASN A 631 -29.00 -18.38 -17.57
CA ASN A 631 -29.00 -19.11 -18.84
C ASN A 631 -28.93 -18.11 -20.02
N PRO A 632 -28.04 -18.27 -21.02
CA PRO A 632 -27.85 -17.31 -22.11
C PRO A 632 -29.05 -17.20 -23.07
N LYS A 633 -30.04 -18.10 -22.97
CA LYS A 633 -31.31 -18.03 -23.69
C LYS A 633 -32.45 -17.43 -22.84
N THR A 634 -32.24 -17.17 -21.56
CA THR A 634 -33.17 -16.44 -20.70
C THR A 634 -33.16 -14.96 -21.10
N LYS A 635 -34.34 -14.39 -21.32
CA LYS A 635 -34.53 -12.95 -21.57
C LYS A 635 -34.98 -12.26 -20.29
N VAL A 636 -34.57 -11.01 -20.10
CA VAL A 636 -35.02 -10.15 -19.00
C VAL A 636 -35.71 -8.92 -19.59
N GLU A 637 -36.80 -8.51 -18.94
CA GLU A 637 -37.63 -7.38 -19.28
C GLU A 637 -37.91 -6.59 -17.99
N THR A 638 -37.70 -5.28 -17.98
CA THR A 638 -37.84 -4.45 -16.78
C THR A 638 -38.75 -3.24 -17.01
N SER A 639 -39.32 -2.71 -15.94
CA SER A 639 -39.82 -1.32 -15.93
C SER A 639 -38.69 -0.34 -16.32
N PRO A 640 -39.00 0.88 -16.81
CA PRO A 640 -37.99 1.84 -17.28
C PRO A 640 -36.83 2.06 -16.29
N SER A 641 -35.62 2.12 -16.83
CA SER A 641 -34.38 2.37 -16.10
C SER A 641 -33.70 3.64 -16.63
N ARG A 642 -32.91 4.32 -15.79
CA ARG A 642 -32.09 5.46 -16.26
C ARG A 642 -31.12 4.99 -17.36
N GLU A 643 -30.76 5.92 -18.24
CA GLU A 643 -29.85 5.77 -19.39
C GLU A 643 -28.47 5.13 -19.11
N LYS A 644 -28.07 5.02 -17.83
CA LYS A 644 -26.83 4.36 -17.38
C LYS A 644 -27.01 2.97 -16.77
N TYR A 645 -28.24 2.44 -16.70
CA TYR A 645 -28.54 1.11 -16.17
C TYR A 645 -28.99 0.17 -17.28
N SER A 646 -28.45 -1.06 -17.28
CA SER A 646 -28.73 -2.06 -18.30
C SER A 646 -29.97 -2.92 -17.96
N PRO A 647 -30.96 -3.06 -18.87
CA PRO A 647 -32.05 -4.02 -18.70
C PRO A 647 -31.64 -5.47 -19.06
N LYS A 648 -30.38 -5.71 -19.48
CA LYS A 648 -29.88 -7.04 -19.85
C LYS A 648 -29.70 -7.92 -18.62
N ALA A 649 -29.83 -9.24 -18.80
CA ALA A 649 -29.46 -10.22 -17.80
C ALA A 649 -27.93 -10.20 -17.55
N LEU A 650 -27.52 -10.42 -16.29
CA LEU A 650 -26.11 -10.65 -15.95
C LEU A 650 -25.68 -12.02 -16.46
N ASN A 651 -24.83 -12.03 -17.48
CA ASN A 651 -24.40 -13.23 -18.22
C ASN A 651 -22.88 -13.27 -18.49
N ASP A 652 -22.09 -12.65 -17.61
CA ASP A 652 -20.61 -12.75 -17.60
C ASP A 652 -20.06 -13.57 -16.42
N GLY A 653 -20.94 -14.06 -15.54
CA GLY A 653 -20.65 -15.04 -14.52
C GLY A 653 -19.58 -14.61 -13.51
N GLN A 654 -19.37 -13.31 -13.29
CA GLN A 654 -18.50 -12.79 -12.25
C GLN A 654 -19.31 -12.34 -11.04
N ILE A 655 -19.14 -13.01 -9.90
CA ILE A 655 -19.58 -12.48 -8.60
C ILE A 655 -18.45 -11.60 -8.07
N SER A 656 -18.42 -10.33 -8.45
CA SER A 656 -17.48 -9.37 -7.88
C SER A 656 -18.03 -8.83 -6.54
N PRO A 657 -17.19 -8.75 -5.48
CA PRO A 657 -17.57 -8.05 -4.25
C PRO A 657 -17.59 -6.52 -4.46
N GLU A 658 -16.68 -5.99 -5.30
CA GLU A 658 -16.51 -4.56 -5.62
C GLU A 658 -17.24 -4.21 -6.94
N ILE A 659 -18.58 -4.32 -6.98
CA ILE A 659 -19.41 -3.83 -8.09
C ILE A 659 -19.78 -2.37 -7.85
N PHE A 660 -19.59 -1.51 -8.84
CA PHE A 660 -20.06 -0.13 -8.79
C PHE A 660 -21.52 -0.05 -9.27
N TRP A 661 -22.30 0.80 -8.59
CA TRP A 661 -23.75 1.00 -8.75
C TRP A 661 -24.30 1.22 -10.18
N ALA A 662 -23.46 1.54 -11.16
CA ALA A 662 -23.86 1.69 -12.56
C ALA A 662 -23.83 0.36 -13.35
N ASP A 663 -22.94 -0.57 -12.99
CA ASP A 663 -22.49 -1.61 -13.93
C ASP A 663 -23.21 -2.97 -13.78
N ALA A 664 -23.73 -3.29 -12.59
CA ALA A 664 -24.43 -4.56 -12.35
C ALA A 664 -25.43 -4.50 -11.17
N ALA A 665 -26.35 -3.53 -11.20
CA ALA A 665 -27.52 -3.50 -10.33
C ALA A 665 -28.78 -3.16 -11.12
N TRP A 666 -29.88 -3.88 -10.90
CA TRP A 666 -31.20 -3.52 -11.44
C TRP A 666 -31.82 -2.42 -10.57
N ALA A 667 -31.39 -1.19 -10.86
CA ALA A 667 -31.98 0.03 -10.35
C ALA A 667 -33.03 0.56 -11.35
N SER A 668 -34.29 0.65 -10.94
CA SER A 668 -35.32 1.27 -11.77
C SER A 668 -35.09 2.78 -11.93
N GLN A 669 -35.83 3.42 -12.83
CA GLN A 669 -36.06 4.86 -12.74
C GLN A 669 -37.02 5.14 -11.56
N GLU A 670 -36.88 6.31 -10.95
CA GLU A 670 -37.80 6.81 -9.93
C GLU A 670 -38.93 7.57 -10.65
N THR A 671 -40.05 6.88 -10.85
CA THR A 671 -41.30 7.38 -11.47
C THR A 671 -42.50 6.86 -10.67
N GLU A 672 -43.67 7.47 -10.82
CA GLU A 672 -44.89 7.14 -10.06
C GLU A 672 -45.64 5.91 -10.63
N GLU A 673 -44.90 4.83 -10.83
CA GLU A 673 -45.36 3.59 -11.47
C GLU A 673 -44.83 2.36 -10.69
N ASP A 674 -45.50 1.21 -10.79
CA ASP A 674 -44.96 -0.06 -10.30
C ASP A 674 -43.62 -0.41 -10.97
N LYS A 675 -42.70 -1.03 -10.23
CA LYS A 675 -41.38 -1.44 -10.74
C LYS A 675 -41.32 -2.95 -10.89
N PHE A 676 -40.77 -3.45 -11.99
CA PHE A 676 -40.68 -4.89 -12.21
C PHE A 676 -39.40 -5.36 -12.91
N ILE A 677 -39.06 -6.63 -12.66
CA ILE A 677 -38.10 -7.42 -13.41
C ILE A 677 -38.80 -8.73 -13.77
N THR A 678 -38.91 -9.06 -15.06
CA THR A 678 -39.50 -10.31 -15.55
C THR A 678 -38.42 -11.13 -16.26
N PHE A 679 -38.20 -12.36 -15.81
CA PHE A 679 -37.36 -13.34 -16.50
C PHE A 679 -38.25 -14.24 -17.36
N LYS A 680 -37.89 -14.40 -18.64
CA LYS A 680 -38.44 -15.42 -19.53
C LYS A 680 -37.37 -16.46 -19.82
N LEU A 681 -37.53 -17.64 -19.22
CA LEU A 681 -36.66 -18.81 -19.32
C LEU A 681 -36.77 -19.46 -20.70
N PRO A 682 -35.77 -20.26 -21.14
CA PRO A 682 -35.81 -20.92 -22.45
C PRO A 682 -36.84 -22.04 -22.60
N LYS A 683 -37.40 -22.55 -21.50
CA LYS A 683 -38.50 -23.53 -21.45
C LYS A 683 -39.20 -23.43 -20.09
N ALA A 684 -40.35 -24.08 -19.94
CA ALA A 684 -41.06 -24.14 -18.66
C ALA A 684 -40.35 -25.09 -17.68
N GLU A 685 -40.02 -24.59 -16.49
CA GLU A 685 -39.24 -25.31 -15.46
C GLU A 685 -39.99 -25.34 -14.12
N GLN A 686 -39.69 -26.35 -13.29
CA GLN A 686 -40.21 -26.43 -11.92
C GLN A 686 -39.27 -25.66 -10.99
N LEU A 687 -39.61 -24.40 -10.66
CA LEU A 687 -38.79 -23.57 -9.79
C LEU A 687 -38.84 -24.09 -8.35
N LYS A 688 -37.68 -24.32 -7.74
CA LYS A 688 -37.49 -24.88 -6.39
C LYS A 688 -36.98 -23.83 -5.40
N ARG A 689 -36.15 -22.88 -5.84
CA ARG A 689 -35.60 -21.83 -4.99
C ARG A 689 -35.19 -20.61 -5.80
N ILE A 690 -35.60 -19.45 -5.32
CA ILE A 690 -35.16 -18.15 -5.82
C ILE A 690 -34.37 -17.46 -4.70
N LEU A 691 -33.19 -16.92 -5.02
CA LEU A 691 -32.41 -16.07 -4.11
C LEU A 691 -32.37 -14.65 -4.66
N ILE A 692 -32.69 -13.67 -3.82
CA ILE A 692 -32.70 -12.24 -4.18
C ILE A 692 -31.63 -11.56 -3.34
N TYR A 693 -30.58 -11.07 -3.99
CA TYR A 693 -29.49 -10.32 -3.37
C TYR A 693 -29.79 -8.83 -3.48
N TRP A 694 -29.98 -8.17 -2.34
CA TRP A 694 -30.34 -6.76 -2.28
C TRP A 694 -29.11 -5.87 -2.31
N GLU A 695 -29.20 -4.76 -3.05
CA GLU A 695 -28.29 -3.62 -2.81
C GLU A 695 -28.89 -2.73 -1.70
N LYS A 696 -30.20 -2.50 -1.77
CA LYS A 696 -31.03 -1.89 -0.71
C LYS A 696 -32.37 -2.64 -0.67
N PRO A 697 -32.80 -3.24 0.46
CA PRO A 697 -34.04 -4.00 0.51
C PRO A 697 -35.30 -3.16 0.24
N SER A 698 -36.22 -3.69 -0.58
CA SER A 698 -37.56 -3.13 -0.73
C SER A 698 -38.44 -3.51 0.47
N ALA A 699 -39.33 -2.61 0.91
CA ALA A 699 -40.27 -2.90 2.00
C ALA A 699 -41.27 -4.03 1.66
N GLU A 700 -41.62 -4.20 0.38
CA GLU A 700 -42.43 -5.33 -0.11
C GLU A 700 -42.13 -5.62 -1.58
N LEU A 701 -41.84 -6.88 -1.91
CA LEU A 701 -41.65 -7.35 -3.29
C LEU A 701 -42.48 -8.61 -3.55
N LEU A 702 -43.29 -8.61 -4.60
CA LEU A 702 -44.13 -9.73 -5.00
C LEU A 702 -43.39 -10.60 -6.02
N VAL A 703 -43.27 -11.90 -5.77
CA VAL A 703 -42.80 -12.88 -6.75
C VAL A 703 -44.02 -13.52 -7.40
N GLN A 704 -44.10 -13.48 -8.73
CA GLN A 704 -45.30 -13.81 -9.50
C GLN A 704 -45.00 -14.68 -10.73
N TYR A 705 -45.95 -15.53 -11.13
CA TYR A 705 -45.92 -16.31 -12.38
C TYR A 705 -47.16 -15.97 -13.24
N PRO A 706 -47.15 -16.25 -14.56
CA PRO A 706 -48.32 -16.03 -15.41
C PRO A 706 -49.41 -17.09 -15.17
N GLU A 707 -50.65 -16.66 -15.01
CA GLU A 707 -51.84 -17.50 -15.00
C GLU A 707 -52.84 -16.94 -16.02
N GLY A 708 -52.91 -17.57 -17.19
CA GLY A 708 -53.52 -16.97 -18.38
C GLY A 708 -52.81 -15.68 -18.78
N ASP A 709 -53.58 -14.63 -19.08
CA ASP A 709 -53.08 -13.28 -19.36
C ASP A 709 -52.78 -12.46 -18.08
N THR A 710 -52.92 -13.06 -16.90
CA THR A 710 -52.75 -12.39 -15.60
C THR A 710 -51.48 -12.84 -14.86
N TRP A 711 -51.11 -12.13 -13.79
CA TRP A 711 -49.95 -12.47 -12.95
C TRP A 711 -50.37 -12.81 -11.52
N LYS A 712 -50.04 -14.02 -11.07
CA LYS A 712 -50.41 -14.55 -9.77
C LYS A 712 -49.22 -14.61 -8.83
N THR A 713 -49.38 -14.00 -7.65
CA THR A 713 -48.33 -13.94 -6.62
C THR A 713 -48.17 -15.28 -5.92
N VAL A 714 -46.93 -15.76 -5.83
CA VAL A 714 -46.54 -17.04 -5.21
C VAL A 714 -45.60 -16.88 -4.02
N ALA A 715 -45.02 -15.70 -3.84
CA ALA A 715 -44.42 -15.28 -2.57
C ALA A 715 -44.53 -13.76 -2.41
N VAL A 716 -44.67 -13.32 -1.17
CA VAL A 716 -44.51 -11.91 -0.77
C VAL A 716 -43.23 -11.83 0.05
N VAL A 717 -42.24 -11.08 -0.45
CA VAL A 717 -40.95 -10.91 0.21
C VAL A 717 -40.98 -9.62 1.02
N LYS A 718 -40.75 -9.75 2.33
CA LYS A 718 -40.61 -8.66 3.29
C LYS A 718 -39.30 -8.88 4.03
N PRO A 719 -38.18 -8.28 3.57
CA PRO A 719 -36.89 -8.37 4.24
C PRO A 719 -36.96 -7.67 5.60
N GLU A 720 -36.35 -8.23 6.64
CA GLU A 720 -36.37 -7.63 7.97
C GLU A 720 -35.03 -6.94 8.28
N GLY A 721 -35.07 -5.65 8.63
CA GLY A 721 -33.91 -4.89 9.05
C GLY A 721 -32.82 -4.77 7.97
N THR A 722 -31.72 -5.53 8.13
CA THR A 722 -30.48 -5.42 7.33
C THR A 722 -30.22 -6.61 6.40
N ASP A 723 -31.24 -7.41 6.10
CA ASP A 723 -31.15 -8.58 5.22
C ASP A 723 -30.58 -8.25 3.82
N GLN A 724 -29.35 -8.68 3.54
CA GLN A 724 -28.75 -8.53 2.20
C GLN A 724 -29.17 -9.63 1.21
N VAL A 725 -29.78 -10.73 1.68
CA VAL A 725 -30.27 -11.81 0.81
C VAL A 725 -31.60 -12.35 1.32
N SER A 726 -32.63 -12.37 0.47
CA SER A 726 -33.90 -13.05 0.75
C SER A 726 -34.00 -14.36 -0.05
N SER A 727 -34.34 -15.45 0.63
CA SER A 727 -34.54 -16.77 0.01
C SER A 727 -36.03 -17.09 -0.12
N VAL A 728 -36.54 -17.12 -1.34
CA VAL A 728 -37.89 -17.59 -1.65
C VAL A 728 -37.85 -19.06 -2.04
N LYS A 729 -38.68 -19.88 -1.40
CA LYS A 729 -39.06 -21.21 -1.90
C LYS A 729 -40.47 -21.06 -2.49
N PRO A 730 -40.66 -21.09 -3.82
CA PRO A 730 -42.00 -21.15 -4.38
C PRO A 730 -42.71 -22.39 -3.83
N GLY A 731 -44.02 -22.27 -3.55
CA GLY A 731 -44.80 -23.38 -2.99
C GLY A 731 -44.77 -24.62 -3.90
N ALA A 732 -44.93 -25.81 -3.32
CA ALA A 732 -44.92 -27.07 -4.07
C ALA A 732 -46.02 -27.15 -5.15
N GLU A 733 -47.05 -26.31 -5.04
CA GLU A 733 -48.16 -26.15 -5.97
C GLU A 733 -47.87 -25.22 -7.16
N LEU A 734 -46.69 -24.57 -7.23
CA LEU A 734 -46.30 -23.74 -8.38
C LEU A 734 -46.28 -24.61 -9.66
N PRO A 735 -47.05 -24.27 -10.71
CA PRO A 735 -46.96 -24.95 -12.00
C PRO A 735 -45.62 -24.69 -12.68
N LYS A 736 -45.15 -25.62 -13.53
CA LYS A 736 -43.96 -25.38 -14.36
C LYS A 736 -44.17 -24.14 -15.23
N THR A 737 -43.27 -23.17 -15.15
CA THR A 737 -43.43 -21.86 -15.81
C THR A 737 -42.22 -21.49 -16.67
N ASP A 738 -42.47 -20.87 -17.83
CA ASP A 738 -41.42 -20.24 -18.65
C ASP A 738 -41.09 -18.82 -18.18
N ARG A 739 -41.84 -18.28 -17.21
CA ARG A 739 -41.77 -16.88 -16.78
C ARG A 739 -41.93 -16.71 -15.28
N ILE A 740 -41.11 -15.82 -14.71
CA ILE A 740 -41.26 -15.36 -13.32
C ILE A 740 -41.00 -13.84 -13.26
N ARG A 741 -41.82 -13.13 -12.48
CA ARG A 741 -41.77 -11.68 -12.32
C ARG A 741 -41.54 -11.32 -10.85
N PHE A 742 -40.73 -10.30 -10.65
CA PHE A 742 -40.48 -9.62 -9.39
C PHE A 742 -41.12 -8.24 -9.52
N LEU A 743 -42.19 -7.98 -8.77
CA LEU A 743 -43.01 -6.77 -8.85
C LEU A 743 -42.98 -6.03 -7.52
N GLN A 744 -42.45 -4.82 -7.51
CA GLN A 744 -42.55 -3.88 -6.42
C GLN A 744 -43.68 -2.90 -6.74
N LYS A 745 -44.68 -2.82 -5.86
CA LYS A 745 -45.75 -1.83 -5.98
C LYS A 745 -45.24 -0.41 -5.70
N LEU A 746 -45.90 0.59 -6.28
CA LEU A 746 -45.63 2.00 -5.98
C LEU A 746 -45.58 2.24 -4.46
N GLY A 747 -44.58 2.97 -3.98
CA GLY A 747 -44.35 3.22 -2.54
C GLY A 747 -43.81 2.03 -1.72
N LYS A 748 -43.47 0.88 -2.32
CA LYS A 748 -42.96 -0.32 -1.60
C LYS A 748 -41.45 -0.57 -1.68
N GLY A 749 -40.69 0.39 -2.18
CA GLY A 749 -39.21 0.35 -2.22
C GLY A 749 -38.54 0.50 -0.85
N HIS A 750 -37.24 0.81 -0.87
CA HIS A 750 -36.49 1.10 0.35
C HIS A 750 -37.05 2.34 1.06
N PRO A 751 -37.12 2.41 2.41
CA PRO A 751 -37.78 3.52 3.12
C PRO A 751 -37.28 4.94 2.77
N GLU A 752 -36.00 5.09 2.42
CA GLU A 752 -35.44 6.38 1.97
C GLU A 752 -35.91 6.81 0.56
N ARG A 753 -36.28 5.86 -0.31
CA ARG A 753 -36.64 6.04 -1.72
C ARG A 753 -37.66 4.99 -2.16
N SER A 754 -38.89 5.16 -1.67
CA SER A 754 -39.98 4.18 -1.78
C SER A 754 -40.46 3.88 -3.21
N ASN A 755 -40.06 4.69 -4.20
CA ASN A 755 -40.42 4.51 -5.62
C ASN A 755 -39.27 3.93 -6.48
N LEU A 756 -38.22 3.38 -5.83
CA LEU A 756 -37.12 2.66 -6.50
C LEU A 756 -37.08 1.18 -6.10
N LEU A 757 -36.76 0.33 -7.08
CA LEU A 757 -36.36 -1.06 -6.89
C LEU A 757 -34.82 -1.15 -6.97
N TRP A 758 -34.20 -1.89 -6.04
CA TRP A 758 -32.73 -1.91 -5.85
C TRP A 758 -32.18 -3.33 -5.58
N ILE A 759 -32.17 -4.15 -6.64
CA ILE A 759 -31.67 -5.54 -6.58
C ILE A 759 -30.30 -5.67 -7.26
N ARG A 760 -29.37 -6.38 -6.60
CA ARG A 760 -28.00 -6.65 -7.07
C ARG A 760 -27.93 -7.92 -7.92
N GLU A 761 -28.53 -9.01 -7.47
CA GLU A 761 -28.63 -10.26 -8.24
C GLU A 761 -29.92 -11.03 -7.90
N ILE A 762 -30.41 -11.83 -8.85
CA ILE A 762 -31.47 -12.82 -8.65
C ILE A 762 -30.95 -14.15 -9.22
N GLU A 763 -30.94 -15.19 -8.40
CA GLU A 763 -30.72 -16.57 -8.83
C GLU A 763 -32.03 -17.35 -8.84
N ILE A 764 -32.25 -18.18 -9.86
CA ILE A 764 -33.47 -18.97 -10.03
C ILE A 764 -33.07 -20.44 -10.24
N TYR A 765 -33.50 -21.34 -9.35
CA TYR A 765 -33.21 -22.79 -9.30
C TYR A 765 -34.49 -23.62 -9.13
#